data_AF-A0A4R3NMC6-F1
#
_entry.id   AF-A0A4R3NMC6-F1
#
_cell.length_a   1.000
_cell.length_b   1.000
_cell.length_c   1.000
_cell.angle_alpha   90.00
_cell.angle_beta   90.00
_cell.angle_gamma   90.00
#
_symmetry.space_group_name_H-M   'P 1'
#
loop_
_entity.id
_entity.type
_entity.pdbx_description
1 polymer ?
#
loop_
_entity_poly.entity_id
_entity_poly.type
_entity_poly.pdbx_seq_one_letter_code
_entity_poly.pdbx_strand_id
1 'polypeptide(L)'
;MRITYSVGRSAKDNRPQSAQASSFEEYKLAIKALRKKIYILPTDSIETMREKKARLNYIWGALNNETKGRSAINAGTRQVLWLDMDGCSLGAWNTLKGVLSMYCCFCYTTASHEHVTVKNEQRWRIGIMLDSSVTAQLYSELGSCVEQEIMNCYQLLSDEPIKWDHSVYEPSHMVFAPHESAQFLEFEGAVIHVKTILASELTSHSNKADISNFNVVPDDDSSRLTALHNVNRNTFDDMRSALWHPEVLSLAENYPTWVGMGNRLAWFKNTRYEDRAKALWIEWSAKAEKGNEEAALNKWPQLCANRTGYQAIFAIAQKVGWVNPSIKRFSTTRVTVNDFHNTQQVNESLSQPLFKRDKYGQIEATIDNASKAVMHPDFIDIEIRFDAFRDQIMFSPIGSNEWKSFSDADYSRLRIVMEKRGFKAVGRELVRDVVLLAAEENQYDSAIEWLTSLEWDGAKRVDRFCHTHFGTEDSAYTRAVSLYMWTAMAGRVLAPGIKADMVPILVGAQGCGKSSGVAALSPDPASFVEISFAEKDDDLARKMRGRIVVEIGELRGLSTKDLESIKAFVTRTHENWIPKFKEFATQFPRRSLIIGTTNEDEFLADRTGNRRWLPIEVVKVNVDKIKCDALQLWAEAREIFKADGIQYRTAEYLATQIHDKHTIKDAWLEIIERWLDEPDVMTGEKPRARRFLRSGEILQEALNIDPKNISRREQMRIGNVLQSCGYKSVQRRVDGKVARIYESPVATCTNY
;
A
#
# COMPACT_ATOMS: atom_id res chain seq x y z
N MET A 1 16.28 8.73 38.96
CA MET A 1 16.04 9.89 38.06
C MET A 1 14.82 10.65 38.59
N ARG A 2 14.93 11.97 38.78
CA ARG A 2 13.81 12.80 39.24
C ARG A 2 12.80 12.98 38.10
N ILE A 3 11.52 12.75 38.36
CA ILE A 3 10.43 12.86 37.39
C ILE A 3 9.65 14.14 37.69
N THR A 4 9.53 15.01 36.69
CA THR A 4 8.79 16.27 36.79
C THR A 4 7.55 16.20 35.91
N TYR A 5 6.40 16.56 36.45
CA TYR A 5 5.11 16.42 35.78
C TYR A 5 4.14 17.49 36.28
N SER A 6 2.92 17.50 35.76
CA SER A 6 1.88 18.39 36.26
C SER A 6 0.53 17.67 36.32
N VAL A 7 -0.33 18.09 37.24
CA VAL A 7 -1.61 17.45 37.52
C VAL A 7 -2.73 18.48 37.45
N GLY A 8 -3.75 18.20 36.64
CA GLY A 8 -4.99 18.97 36.62
C GLY A 8 -6.15 18.22 37.26
N ARG A 9 -7.18 18.95 37.68
CA ARG A 9 -8.30 18.42 38.50
C ARG A 9 -9.51 17.94 37.67
N SER A 10 -9.60 18.34 36.41
CA SER A 10 -10.66 17.95 35.46
C SER A 10 -10.25 18.26 34.03
N ALA A 11 -10.91 17.71 33.01
CA ALA A 11 -10.64 18.04 31.60
C ALA A 11 -10.82 19.54 31.26
N LYS A 12 -11.63 20.26 32.05
CA LYS A 12 -11.87 21.70 31.91
C LYS A 12 -10.78 22.56 32.57
N ASP A 13 -9.93 21.94 33.39
CA ASP A 13 -8.84 22.62 34.08
C ASP A 13 -7.68 22.83 33.11
N ASN A 14 -7.44 24.09 32.71
CA ASN A 14 -6.33 24.46 31.84
C ASN A 14 -5.10 24.94 32.62
N ARG A 15 -5.07 24.83 33.97
CA ARG A 15 -3.95 25.28 34.81
C ARG A 15 -3.51 24.15 35.75
N PRO A 16 -2.82 23.13 35.23
CA PRO A 16 -2.33 22.03 36.05
C PRO A 16 -1.26 22.52 37.03
N GLN A 17 -1.13 21.85 38.17
CA GLN A 17 -0.14 22.15 39.19
C GLN A 17 1.12 21.32 38.98
N SER A 18 2.30 21.95 39.02
CA SER A 18 3.59 21.26 38.97
C SER A 18 3.73 20.27 40.13
N ALA A 19 4.27 19.10 39.82
CA ALA A 19 4.58 18.04 40.78
C ALA A 19 5.90 17.38 40.42
N GLN A 20 6.53 16.75 41.42
CA GLN A 20 7.81 16.06 41.23
C GLN A 20 7.82 14.76 42.04
N ALA A 21 8.51 13.76 41.52
CA ALA A 21 8.79 12.51 42.21
C ALA A 21 10.30 12.23 42.14
N SER A 22 10.89 11.76 43.23
CA SER A 22 12.31 11.45 43.33
C SER A 22 12.69 10.14 42.62
N SER A 23 11.72 9.24 42.44
CA SER A 23 11.88 7.95 41.77
C SER A 23 10.65 7.58 40.92
N PHE A 24 10.79 6.56 40.06
CA PHE A 24 9.66 6.01 39.30
C PHE A 24 8.63 5.34 40.21
N GLU A 25 9.07 4.76 41.33
CA GLU A 25 8.18 4.19 42.34
C GLU A 25 7.30 5.26 43.00
N GLU A 26 7.91 6.38 43.41
CA GLU A 26 7.19 7.51 43.98
C GLU A 26 6.22 8.13 42.95
N TYR A 27 6.64 8.21 41.67
CA TYR A 27 5.78 8.67 40.59
C TYR A 27 4.56 7.77 40.42
N LYS A 28 4.75 6.45 40.37
CA LYS A 28 3.67 5.46 40.26
C LYS A 28 2.69 5.54 41.42
N LEU A 29 3.19 5.66 42.66
CA LEU A 29 2.36 5.87 43.84
C LEU A 29 1.58 7.19 43.78
N ALA A 30 2.21 8.26 43.31
CA ALA A 30 1.53 9.54 43.10
C ALA A 30 0.41 9.42 42.05
N ILE A 31 0.64 8.74 40.92
CA ILE A 31 -0.39 8.50 39.91
C ILE A 31 -1.54 7.65 40.47
N LYS A 32 -1.25 6.62 41.27
CA LYS A 32 -2.28 5.84 41.97
C LYS A 32 -3.09 6.69 42.94
N ALA A 33 -2.47 7.66 43.62
CA ALA A 33 -3.16 8.56 44.55
C ALA A 33 -4.10 9.57 43.84
N LEU A 34 -3.95 9.79 42.53
CA LEU A 34 -4.85 10.63 41.74
C LEU A 34 -6.22 10.00 41.47
N ARG A 35 -6.48 8.78 41.99
CA ARG A 35 -7.77 8.11 41.83
C ARG A 35 -8.93 9.00 42.23
N LYS A 36 -9.92 9.08 41.34
CA LYS A 36 -11.10 9.91 41.56
C LYS A 36 -12.38 9.13 41.32
N LYS A 37 -13.30 9.28 42.26
CA LYS A 37 -14.65 8.73 42.20
C LYS A 37 -15.50 9.56 41.24
N ILE A 38 -15.97 8.92 40.17
CA ILE A 38 -16.78 9.57 39.12
C ILE A 38 -18.12 8.86 38.86
N TYR A 39 -18.40 7.75 39.57
CA TYR A 39 -19.70 7.06 39.59
C TYR A 39 -20.23 6.70 38.18
N ILE A 40 -19.41 6.06 37.35
CA ILE A 40 -19.89 5.51 36.07
C ILE A 40 -20.78 4.29 36.36
N LEU A 41 -22.01 4.30 35.85
CA LEU A 41 -22.98 3.22 35.99
C LEU A 41 -23.12 2.46 34.68
N PRO A 42 -23.39 1.14 34.68
CA PRO A 42 -23.61 0.37 33.45
C PRO A 42 -24.78 0.86 32.59
N THR A 43 -25.71 1.62 33.18
CA THR A 43 -26.87 2.22 32.51
C THR A 43 -26.61 3.62 31.96
N ASP A 44 -25.41 4.19 32.18
CA ASP A 44 -25.08 5.52 31.66
C ASP A 44 -25.07 5.50 30.12
N SER A 45 -25.62 6.54 29.50
CA SER A 45 -25.41 6.77 28.07
C SER A 45 -23.94 7.10 27.79
N ILE A 46 -23.53 6.97 26.52
CA ILE A 46 -22.18 7.34 26.08
C ILE A 46 -21.85 8.80 26.44
N GLU A 47 -22.83 9.69 26.32
CA GLU A 47 -22.70 11.12 26.62
C GLU A 47 -22.52 11.35 28.12
N THR A 48 -23.38 10.77 28.95
CA THR A 48 -23.28 10.87 30.42
C THR A 48 -21.96 10.30 30.92
N MET A 49 -21.49 9.19 30.35
CA MET A 49 -20.19 8.61 30.69
C MET A 49 -19.03 9.54 30.33
N ARG A 50 -19.06 10.18 29.14
CA ARG A 50 -18.03 11.15 28.72
C ARG A 50 -18.00 12.36 29.66
N GLU A 51 -19.16 12.87 30.07
CA GLU A 51 -19.25 13.97 31.04
C GLU A 51 -18.70 13.59 32.41
N LYS A 52 -18.97 12.37 32.89
CA LYS A 52 -18.41 11.84 34.14
C LYS A 52 -16.89 11.67 34.04
N LYS A 53 -16.38 11.12 32.94
CA LYS A 53 -14.93 10.98 32.66
C LYS A 53 -14.22 12.32 32.65
N ALA A 54 -14.84 13.38 32.12
CA ALA A 54 -14.27 14.72 32.10
C ALA A 54 -13.98 15.29 33.51
N ARG A 55 -14.52 14.68 34.57
CA ARG A 55 -14.27 15.07 35.97
C ARG A 55 -13.01 14.43 36.55
N LEU A 56 -12.40 13.45 35.89
CA LEU A 56 -11.16 12.81 36.35
C LEU A 56 -10.03 13.82 36.46
N ASN A 57 -9.11 13.59 37.42
CA ASN A 57 -7.83 14.27 37.38
C ASN A 57 -7.11 13.88 36.08
N TYR A 58 -6.14 14.68 35.64
CA TYR A 58 -5.30 14.34 34.51
C TYR A 58 -3.83 14.59 34.82
N ILE A 59 -2.98 13.89 34.10
CA ILE A 59 -1.53 13.92 34.17
C ILE A 59 -1.04 14.59 32.89
N TRP A 60 -0.05 15.46 33.04
CA TRP A 60 0.60 16.12 31.92
C TRP A 60 2.11 16.24 32.16
N GLY A 61 2.86 16.62 31.12
CA GLY A 61 4.29 16.87 31.22
C GLY A 61 4.63 18.03 32.15
N ALA A 62 5.92 18.26 32.41
CA ALA A 62 6.35 19.42 33.17
C ALA A 62 5.92 20.73 32.47
N LEU A 63 5.70 21.80 33.23
CA LEU A 63 5.41 23.13 32.70
C LEU A 63 6.70 23.88 32.41
N ASN A 64 6.82 24.49 31.21
CA ASN A 64 7.91 25.44 30.95
C ASN A 64 7.74 26.74 31.75
N ASN A 65 6.49 27.15 31.96
CA ASN A 65 6.13 28.33 32.72
C ASN A 65 4.86 28.07 33.56
N GLU A 66 5.01 28.08 34.87
CA GLU A 66 3.93 27.79 35.84
C GLU A 66 2.80 28.83 35.83
N THR A 67 3.06 30.03 35.31
CA THR A 67 2.04 31.09 35.19
C THR A 67 1.14 30.91 33.97
N LYS A 68 1.52 30.04 33.03
CA LYS A 68 0.77 29.76 31.80
C LYS A 68 0.04 28.42 31.90
N GLY A 69 -1.10 28.33 31.22
CA GLY A 69 -1.91 27.10 31.20
C GLY A 69 -1.35 26.01 30.28
N ARG A 70 -2.11 24.91 30.19
CA ARG A 70 -1.85 23.81 29.27
C ARG A 70 -1.93 24.27 27.81
N SER A 71 -0.83 24.13 27.09
CA SER A 71 -0.71 24.41 25.65
C SER A 71 0.53 23.70 25.12
N ALA A 72 0.60 23.46 23.81
CA ALA A 72 1.79 22.83 23.19
C ALA A 72 3.08 23.62 23.48
N ILE A 73 3.00 24.96 23.48
CA ILE A 73 4.13 25.86 23.75
C ILE A 73 4.62 25.77 25.21
N ASN A 74 3.71 25.50 26.15
CA ASN A 74 4.05 25.43 27.56
C ASN A 74 4.40 24.01 28.03
N ALA A 75 4.35 23.02 27.14
CA ALA A 75 4.76 21.66 27.43
C ALA A 75 6.28 21.57 27.56
N GLY A 76 6.76 21.19 28.74
CA GLY A 76 8.15 20.97 29.05
C GLY A 76 8.57 19.51 28.89
N THR A 77 9.63 19.15 29.61
CA THR A 77 10.22 17.81 29.50
C THR A 77 9.35 16.73 30.15
N ARG A 78 9.49 15.49 29.66
CA ARG A 78 8.85 14.29 30.20
C ARG A 78 9.91 13.22 30.46
N GLN A 79 9.75 12.47 31.55
CA GLN A 79 10.61 11.35 31.95
C GLN A 79 9.88 10.00 31.91
N VAL A 80 8.59 10.02 31.58
CA VAL A 80 7.72 8.85 31.45
C VAL A 80 6.99 8.95 30.13
N LEU A 81 7.06 7.89 29.34
CA LEU A 81 6.30 7.76 28.10
C LEU A 81 4.92 7.17 28.41
N TRP A 82 3.87 7.78 27.85
CA TRP A 82 2.50 7.32 28.01
C TRP A 82 1.98 6.73 26.69
N LEU A 83 1.44 5.51 26.76
CA LEU A 83 0.66 4.89 25.69
C LEU A 83 -0.79 4.73 26.17
N ASP A 84 -1.78 4.92 25.28
CA ASP A 84 -3.20 4.70 25.57
C ASP A 84 -3.77 3.63 24.65
N MET A 85 -4.04 2.46 25.21
CA MET A 85 -4.62 1.32 24.50
C MET A 85 -6.14 1.38 24.59
N ASP A 86 -6.76 1.66 23.45
CA ASP A 86 -8.14 2.08 23.32
C ASP A 86 -9.09 0.92 22.95
N GLY A 87 -8.55 -0.30 22.76
CA GLY A 87 -9.32 -1.54 22.63
C GLY A 87 -8.49 -2.74 22.13
N CYS A 88 -8.60 -3.88 22.79
CA CYS A 88 -8.16 -5.18 22.25
C CYS A 88 -8.90 -6.35 22.92
N SER A 89 -8.71 -7.57 22.39
CA SER A 89 -9.25 -8.79 23.00
C SER A 89 -8.52 -9.14 24.32
N LEU A 90 -9.12 -9.98 25.17
CA LEU A 90 -8.44 -10.49 26.37
C LEU A 90 -7.20 -11.34 26.01
N GLY A 91 -7.26 -12.09 24.91
CA GLY A 91 -6.14 -12.86 24.36
C GLY A 91 -4.98 -11.94 23.96
N ALA A 92 -5.29 -10.94 23.13
CA ALA A 92 -4.36 -9.88 22.75
C ALA A 92 -3.72 -9.18 23.94
N TRP A 93 -4.51 -8.82 24.97
CA TRP A 93 -3.97 -8.21 26.18
C TRP A 93 -3.03 -9.13 26.96
N ASN A 94 -3.33 -10.43 27.04
CA ASN A 94 -2.44 -11.40 27.70
C ASN A 94 -1.09 -11.50 26.99
N THR A 95 -1.07 -11.52 25.66
CA THR A 95 0.16 -11.49 24.88
C THR A 95 0.90 -10.16 25.05
N LEU A 96 0.20 -9.02 24.99
CA LEU A 96 0.81 -7.70 25.17
C LEU A 96 1.45 -7.55 26.56
N LYS A 97 0.81 -8.04 27.63
CA LYS A 97 1.43 -8.08 28.98
C LYS A 97 2.76 -8.82 28.97
N GLY A 98 2.87 -9.91 28.20
CA GLY A 98 4.12 -10.65 28.04
C GLY A 98 5.24 -9.76 27.47
N VAL A 99 4.91 -8.95 26.45
CA VAL A 99 5.85 -7.99 25.86
C VAL A 99 6.16 -6.84 26.81
N LEU A 100 5.14 -6.26 27.46
CA LEU A 100 5.31 -5.17 28.42
C LEU A 100 6.16 -5.57 29.63
N SER A 101 6.21 -6.86 29.98
CA SER A 101 7.08 -7.35 31.05
C SER A 101 8.57 -7.16 30.78
N MET A 102 8.95 -6.93 29.51
CA MET A 102 10.32 -6.60 29.11
C MET A 102 10.71 -5.15 29.44
N TYR A 103 9.75 -4.28 29.79
CA TYR A 103 9.97 -2.87 30.07
C TYR A 103 9.64 -2.48 31.52
N CYS A 104 10.37 -1.52 32.07
CA CYS A 104 10.08 -0.90 33.36
C CYS A 104 8.85 0.00 33.21
N CYS A 105 7.67 -0.53 33.52
CA CYS A 105 6.41 0.17 33.29
C CYS A 105 5.31 -0.20 34.28
N PHE A 106 4.26 0.61 34.33
CA PHE A 106 3.03 0.29 35.02
C PHE A 106 1.83 0.57 34.12
N CYS A 107 0.76 -0.20 34.33
CA CYS A 107 -0.46 -0.09 33.56
C CYS A 107 -1.66 0.13 34.49
N TYR A 108 -2.69 0.83 34.02
CA TYR A 108 -3.99 0.84 34.70
C TYR A 108 -5.18 0.92 33.75
N THR A 109 -6.31 0.37 34.17
CA THR A 109 -7.52 0.33 33.33
C THR A 109 -8.17 1.71 33.20
N THR A 110 -8.71 1.99 32.01
CA THR A 110 -9.46 3.23 31.77
C THR A 110 -10.81 3.21 32.48
N ALA A 111 -11.40 4.38 32.71
CA ALA A 111 -12.68 4.49 33.41
C ALA A 111 -13.88 3.84 32.71
N SER A 112 -13.76 3.43 31.45
CA SER A 112 -14.82 2.69 30.74
C SER A 112 -14.58 1.19 30.62
N HIS A 113 -13.48 0.65 31.16
CA HIS A 113 -13.11 -0.74 30.94
C HIS A 113 -14.19 -1.76 31.37
N GLU A 114 -15.02 -1.41 32.36
CA GLU A 114 -16.15 -2.23 32.84
C GLU A 114 -17.51 -1.84 32.24
N HIS A 115 -17.56 -0.81 31.38
CA HIS A 115 -18.82 -0.31 30.82
C HIS A 115 -19.30 -1.17 29.65
N VAL A 116 -20.60 -1.49 29.59
CA VAL A 116 -21.21 -2.37 28.58
C VAL A 116 -20.94 -1.96 27.13
N THR A 117 -20.74 -0.67 26.88
CA THR A 117 -20.42 -0.12 25.55
C THR A 117 -19.07 -0.57 25.00
N VAL A 118 -18.17 -1.04 25.87
CA VAL A 118 -16.82 -1.46 25.50
C VAL A 118 -16.79 -2.93 25.05
N LYS A 119 -17.92 -3.64 25.06
CA LYS A 119 -18.08 -5.01 24.50
C LYS A 119 -16.99 -6.01 24.97
N ASN A 120 -16.57 -5.90 26.23
CA ASN A 120 -15.50 -6.71 26.85
C ASN A 120 -14.08 -6.49 26.28
N GLU A 121 -13.85 -5.43 25.52
CA GLU A 121 -12.50 -5.03 25.09
C GLU A 121 -11.66 -4.55 26.28
N GLN A 122 -10.38 -4.89 26.27
CA GLN A 122 -9.40 -4.40 27.21
C GLN A 122 -9.01 -2.97 26.85
N ARG A 123 -8.91 -2.09 27.84
CA ARG A 123 -8.49 -0.68 27.67
C ARG A 123 -7.58 -0.24 28.81
N TRP A 124 -6.34 0.07 28.49
CA TRP A 124 -5.26 0.27 29.46
C TRP A 124 -4.40 1.47 29.11
N ARG A 125 -4.00 2.23 30.12
CA ARG A 125 -2.95 3.24 30.02
C ARG A 125 -1.66 2.68 30.53
N ILE A 126 -0.57 2.96 29.83
CA ILE A 126 0.74 2.38 30.08
C ILE A 126 1.73 3.53 30.27
N GLY A 127 2.36 3.59 31.45
CA GLY A 127 3.43 4.54 31.75
C GLY A 127 4.77 3.81 31.80
N ILE A 128 5.67 4.11 30.86
CA ILE A 128 6.99 3.47 30.72
C ILE A 128 8.10 4.42 31.13
N MET A 129 9.05 3.95 31.94
CA MET A 129 10.19 4.75 32.39
C MET A 129 11.20 5.00 31.26
N LEU A 130 11.67 6.24 31.16
CA LEU A 130 12.75 6.64 30.25
C LEU A 130 14.07 6.81 31.02
N ASP A 131 15.20 6.54 30.36
CA ASP A 131 16.53 6.70 30.95
C ASP A 131 16.99 8.17 31.03
N SER A 132 16.33 9.05 30.28
CA SER A 132 16.64 10.46 30.15
C SER A 132 15.38 11.29 29.90
N SER A 133 15.43 12.59 30.22
CA SER A 133 14.32 13.51 29.98
C SER A 133 14.22 13.87 28.50
N VAL A 134 13.00 13.89 27.98
CA VAL A 134 12.69 14.15 26.58
C VAL A 134 11.89 15.45 26.45
N THR A 135 12.23 16.28 25.47
CA THR A 135 11.50 17.52 25.18
C THR A 135 10.13 17.20 24.55
N ALA A 136 9.22 18.16 24.59
CA ALA A 136 7.90 17.99 23.98
C ALA A 136 7.98 17.64 22.47
N GLN A 137 8.95 18.18 21.75
CA GLN A 137 9.16 17.91 20.32
C GLN A 137 9.55 16.45 20.05
N LEU A 138 10.57 15.95 20.77
CA LEU A 138 11.06 14.57 20.62
C LEU A 138 10.12 13.52 21.21
N TYR A 139 9.18 13.92 22.07
CA TYR A 139 8.27 12.99 22.72
C TYR A 139 7.31 12.30 21.74
N SER A 140 6.89 13.01 20.69
CA SER A 140 5.96 12.45 19.70
C SER A 140 6.62 11.36 18.84
N GLU A 141 7.84 11.64 18.38
CA GLU A 141 8.70 10.70 17.66
C GLU A 141 9.02 9.47 18.52
N LEU A 142 9.43 9.68 19.76
CA LEU A 142 9.75 8.60 20.71
C LEU A 142 8.54 7.70 20.98
N GLY A 143 7.35 8.28 21.16
CA GLY A 143 6.12 7.51 21.39
C GLY A 143 5.81 6.55 20.27
N SER A 144 5.91 7.02 19.01
CA SER A 144 5.70 6.21 17.82
C SER A 144 6.74 5.08 17.69
N CYS A 145 8.02 5.38 17.96
CA CYS A 145 9.09 4.39 17.89
C CYS A 145 8.93 3.26 18.91
N VAL A 146 8.64 3.62 20.16
CA VAL A 146 8.46 2.64 21.24
C VAL A 146 7.20 1.81 21.03
N GLU A 147 6.10 2.42 20.59
CA GLU A 147 4.88 1.68 20.24
C GLU A 147 5.17 0.66 19.13
N GLN A 148 5.90 1.07 18.08
CA GLN A 148 6.29 0.19 16.99
C GLN A 148 7.18 -0.97 17.45
N GLU A 149 8.13 -0.72 18.35
CA GLU A 149 8.99 -1.77 18.92
C GLU A 149 8.17 -2.80 19.72
N ILE A 150 7.28 -2.32 20.59
CA ILE A 150 6.34 -3.16 21.34
C ILE A 150 5.47 -3.98 20.36
N MET A 151 4.96 -3.34 19.30
CA MET A 151 4.12 -4.02 18.31
C MET A 151 4.90 -5.03 17.47
N ASN A 152 6.16 -4.78 17.15
CA ASN A 152 7.00 -5.76 16.47
C ASN A 152 7.18 -7.03 17.32
N CYS A 153 7.47 -6.87 18.62
CA CYS A 153 7.57 -7.99 19.56
C CYS A 153 6.23 -8.72 19.73
N TYR A 154 5.13 -7.96 19.81
CA TYR A 154 3.78 -8.50 19.92
C TYR A 154 3.39 -9.35 18.69
N GLN A 155 3.68 -8.85 17.48
CA GLN A 155 3.34 -9.49 16.21
C GLN A 155 4.10 -10.80 15.96
N LEU A 156 5.19 -11.05 16.69
CA LEU A 156 5.84 -12.36 16.69
C LEU A 156 5.05 -13.41 17.47
N LEU A 157 4.15 -12.99 18.35
CA LEU A 157 3.43 -13.84 19.31
C LEU A 157 1.92 -13.92 19.04
N SER A 158 1.34 -12.92 18.38
CA SER A 158 -0.10 -12.83 18.13
C SER A 158 -0.43 -11.95 16.93
N ASP A 159 -1.40 -12.38 16.13
CA ASP A 159 -1.99 -11.62 15.02
C ASP A 159 -3.26 -10.85 15.42
N GLU A 160 -3.67 -10.92 16.69
CA GLU A 160 -4.87 -10.21 17.15
C GLU A 160 -4.66 -8.68 17.16
N PRO A 161 -5.66 -7.88 16.73
CA PRO A 161 -5.50 -6.44 16.61
C PRO A 161 -5.48 -5.72 17.98
N ILE A 162 -4.66 -4.68 18.07
CA ILE A 162 -4.63 -3.73 19.19
C ILE A 162 -4.90 -2.34 18.65
N LYS A 163 -5.85 -1.63 19.27
CA LYS A 163 -6.18 -0.25 18.94
C LYS A 163 -5.44 0.70 19.90
N TRP A 164 -4.60 1.57 19.34
CA TRP A 164 -3.90 2.63 20.07
C TRP A 164 -4.56 3.99 19.85
N ASP A 165 -4.49 4.87 20.85
CA ASP A 165 -4.81 6.29 20.73
C ASP A 165 -3.52 7.11 20.78
N HIS A 166 -3.01 7.48 19.61
CA HIS A 166 -1.75 8.21 19.46
C HIS A 166 -1.84 9.67 19.92
N SER A 167 -3.03 10.18 20.27
CA SER A 167 -3.15 11.58 20.69
C SER A 167 -2.36 11.87 21.98
N VAL A 168 -2.06 10.87 22.81
CA VAL A 168 -1.21 11.02 24.00
C VAL A 168 0.25 11.39 23.70
N TYR A 169 0.69 11.23 22.46
CA TYR A 169 2.03 11.63 21.99
C TYR A 169 2.12 13.15 21.76
N GLU A 170 0.97 13.81 21.56
CA GLU A 170 0.93 15.25 21.33
C GLU A 170 1.33 16.03 22.59
N PRO A 171 2.15 17.09 22.46
CA PRO A 171 2.57 17.95 23.56
C PRO A 171 1.40 18.50 24.38
N SER A 172 0.29 18.84 23.73
CA SER A 172 -0.88 19.45 24.36
C SER A 172 -1.83 18.45 25.01
N HIS A 173 -1.70 17.17 24.69
CA HIS A 173 -2.64 16.14 25.13
C HIS A 173 -2.38 15.72 26.58
N MET A 174 -3.47 15.42 27.30
CA MET A 174 -3.45 15.05 28.72
C MET A 174 -3.83 13.58 28.89
N VAL A 175 -3.21 12.91 29.86
CA VAL A 175 -3.53 11.52 30.19
C VAL A 175 -4.47 11.52 31.38
N PHE A 176 -5.71 11.04 31.24
CA PHE A 176 -6.62 10.99 32.38
C PHE A 176 -6.07 10.06 33.46
N ALA A 177 -6.10 10.52 34.70
CA ALA A 177 -5.73 9.75 35.87
C ALA A 177 -6.71 8.58 36.11
N PRO A 178 -6.32 7.56 36.90
CA PRO A 178 -7.20 6.43 37.22
C PRO A 178 -8.51 6.87 37.87
N HIS A 179 -9.58 6.13 37.58
CA HIS A 179 -10.80 6.17 38.41
C HIS A 179 -10.68 5.21 39.61
N GLU A 180 -11.63 5.29 40.53
CA GLU A 180 -11.64 4.53 41.79
C GLU A 180 -11.45 3.01 41.66
N SER A 181 -12.08 2.36 40.68
CA SER A 181 -11.99 0.91 40.44
C SER A 181 -10.93 0.53 39.40
N ALA A 182 -10.03 1.45 39.03
CA ALA A 182 -8.95 1.13 38.11
C ALA A 182 -8.07 -0.01 38.66
N GLN A 183 -7.90 -1.05 37.85
CA GLN A 183 -6.95 -2.13 38.10
C GLN A 183 -5.56 -1.66 37.74
N PHE A 184 -4.52 -2.18 38.41
CA PHE A 184 -3.13 -1.80 38.19
C PHE A 184 -2.27 -3.03 37.96
N LEU A 185 -1.32 -2.92 37.05
CA LEU A 185 -0.25 -3.89 36.81
C LEU A 185 1.09 -3.19 36.78
N GLU A 186 2.15 -3.91 37.14
CA GLU A 186 3.50 -3.36 37.26
C GLU A 186 4.50 -4.37 36.71
N PHE A 187 5.54 -3.84 36.06
CA PHE A 187 6.58 -4.62 35.40
C PHE A 187 7.95 -3.98 35.68
N GLU A 188 8.92 -4.80 36.09
CA GLU A 188 10.27 -4.37 36.49
C GLU A 188 11.32 -4.61 35.39
N GLY A 189 10.90 -4.55 34.12
CA GLY A 189 11.79 -4.81 32.97
C GLY A 189 12.82 -3.70 32.72
N ALA A 190 13.34 -3.62 31.50
CA ALA A 190 14.34 -2.64 31.10
C ALA A 190 13.76 -1.22 30.97
N VAL A 191 14.53 -0.21 31.36
CA VAL A 191 14.21 1.20 31.10
C VAL A 191 14.45 1.49 29.62
N ILE A 192 13.61 2.33 29.00
CA ILE A 192 13.81 2.71 27.60
C ILE A 192 15.01 3.64 27.49
N HIS A 193 15.99 3.22 26.69
CA HIS A 193 17.15 4.03 26.34
C HIS A 193 16.83 4.97 25.18
N VAL A 194 16.48 6.22 25.48
CA VAL A 194 15.93 7.19 24.51
C VAL A 194 16.85 7.34 23.30
N LYS A 195 18.16 7.50 23.55
CA LYS A 195 19.14 7.66 22.46
C LYS A 195 19.24 6.41 21.60
N THR A 196 19.12 5.21 22.18
CA THR A 196 19.21 3.96 21.42
C THR A 196 18.00 3.78 20.52
N ILE A 197 16.80 4.08 21.04
CA ILE A 197 15.57 4.03 20.23
C ILE A 197 15.64 5.03 19.08
N LEU A 198 15.98 6.29 19.39
CA LEU A 198 16.12 7.34 18.37
C LEU A 198 17.39 7.20 17.49
N ALA A 199 18.36 6.34 17.86
CA ALA A 199 19.55 6.04 17.04
C ALA A 199 19.45 4.74 16.23
N SER A 200 18.59 3.81 16.64
CA SER A 200 18.10 2.73 15.77
C SER A 200 17.35 3.33 14.58
N GLU A 201 16.76 4.51 14.79
CA GLU A 201 16.44 5.47 13.75
C GLU A 201 17.72 5.99 13.03
N LEU A 202 18.72 6.64 13.65
CA LEU A 202 19.96 7.08 12.95
C LEU A 202 20.70 6.05 12.05
N THR A 203 20.68 4.75 12.36
CA THR A 203 21.21 3.68 11.49
C THR A 203 20.23 3.21 10.41
N SER A 204 18.93 3.45 10.60
CA SER A 204 17.88 3.35 9.58
C SER A 204 17.53 4.69 8.89
N HIS A 205 18.15 5.80 9.29
CA HIS A 205 17.87 7.21 8.93
C HIS A 205 18.96 7.86 8.07
N SER A 206 19.82 7.06 7.42
CA SER A 206 20.29 7.47 6.09
C SER A 206 19.16 7.42 5.04
N ASN A 207 17.92 7.08 5.45
CA ASN A 207 16.81 6.84 4.56
C ASN A 207 15.44 7.14 5.22
N LYS A 208 15.18 8.38 5.64
CA LYS A 208 13.83 8.99 5.70
C LYS A 208 13.95 10.43 6.21
N ALA A 209 13.46 11.38 5.41
CA ALA A 209 13.09 12.72 5.88
C ALA A 209 11.56 12.76 5.90
N ASP A 210 11.02 13.03 7.09
CA ASP A 210 9.77 13.68 7.45
C ASP A 210 8.55 13.52 6.51
N ILE A 211 7.70 12.55 6.86
CA ILE A 211 6.25 12.67 6.71
C ILE A 211 5.63 12.37 8.06
N SER A 212 5.35 13.41 8.84
CA SER A 212 4.31 13.36 9.87
C SER A 212 3.81 14.76 10.18
N ASN A 213 2.68 15.12 9.57
CA ASN A 213 1.61 15.77 10.30
C ASN A 213 0.26 15.41 9.65
N PHE A 214 -0.72 15.16 10.51
CA PHE A 214 -2.15 14.92 10.29
C PHE A 214 -2.64 13.46 10.14
N ASN A 215 -2.76 12.78 11.29
CA ASN A 215 -3.99 12.05 11.59
C ASN A 215 -4.92 13.00 12.38
N VAL A 216 -5.84 13.65 11.68
CA VAL A 216 -7.00 14.34 12.25
C VAL A 216 -8.24 13.63 11.70
N VAL A 217 -9.15 13.22 12.60
CA VAL A 217 -10.52 12.81 12.25
C VAL A 217 -11.07 13.87 11.28
N PRO A 218 -11.56 13.51 10.08
CA PRO A 218 -11.48 14.35 8.89
C PRO A 218 -12.11 15.72 9.13
N ASP A 219 -11.25 16.72 9.35
CA ASP A 219 -11.64 18.11 9.31
C ASP A 219 -11.68 18.51 7.83
N ASP A 220 -12.87 18.90 7.38
CA ASP A 220 -13.32 19.12 5.99
C ASP A 220 -12.44 20.15 5.21
N ASP A 221 -11.48 20.80 5.87
CA ASP A 221 -10.64 21.85 5.28
C ASP A 221 -9.29 21.36 4.72
N SER A 222 -8.70 20.26 5.21
CA SER A 222 -7.38 19.81 4.72
C SER A 222 -7.47 19.15 3.34
N SER A 223 -8.47 18.28 3.13
CA SER A 223 -8.81 17.71 1.81
C SER A 223 -9.20 18.78 0.80
N ARG A 224 -9.82 19.87 1.29
CA ARG A 224 -10.21 21.03 0.50
C ARG A 224 -9.00 21.82 0.00
N LEU A 225 -8.03 22.09 0.89
CA LEU A 225 -6.78 22.77 0.54
C LEU A 225 -5.96 21.96 -0.48
N THR A 226 -5.78 20.65 -0.26
CA THR A 226 -5.09 19.75 -1.20
C THR A 226 -5.75 19.70 -2.58
N ALA A 227 -7.08 19.63 -2.66
CA ALA A 227 -7.77 19.61 -3.96
C ALA A 227 -7.84 20.99 -4.65
N LEU A 228 -7.63 22.10 -3.93
CA LEU A 228 -7.49 23.44 -4.52
C LEU A 228 -6.14 23.60 -5.25
N HIS A 229 -5.10 22.86 -4.84
CA HIS A 229 -3.82 22.80 -5.56
C HIS A 229 -3.94 22.11 -6.94
N ASN A 230 -4.94 21.25 -7.14
CA ASN A 230 -5.24 20.59 -8.42
C ASN A 230 -6.10 21.45 -9.38
N VAL A 231 -6.53 22.65 -8.96
CA VAL A 231 -7.31 23.58 -9.79
C VAL A 231 -6.34 24.35 -10.70
N ASN A 232 -6.17 23.85 -11.92
CA ASN A 232 -5.35 24.47 -12.95
C ASN A 232 -6.14 25.53 -13.73
N ARG A 233 -5.48 26.21 -14.68
CA ARG A 233 -6.12 27.30 -15.47
C ARG A 233 -7.36 26.84 -16.24
N ASN A 234 -7.44 25.56 -16.60
CA ASN A 234 -8.50 24.97 -17.42
C ASN A 234 -9.64 24.35 -16.61
N THR A 235 -9.49 24.17 -15.29
CA THR A 235 -10.47 23.46 -14.45
C THR A 235 -11.86 24.10 -14.50
N PHE A 236 -11.95 25.44 -14.48
CA PHE A 236 -13.23 26.15 -14.59
C PHE A 236 -13.85 26.05 -15.98
N ASP A 237 -13.03 25.96 -17.03
CA ASP A 237 -13.50 25.82 -18.40
C ASP A 237 -14.03 24.39 -18.63
N ASP A 238 -13.37 23.40 -18.04
CA ASP A 238 -13.84 22.02 -18.03
C ASP A 238 -15.12 21.88 -17.21
N MET A 239 -15.23 22.55 -16.05
CA MET A 239 -16.47 22.58 -15.25
C MET A 239 -17.60 23.25 -16.03
N ARG A 240 -17.31 24.35 -16.75
CA ARG A 240 -18.28 25.00 -17.61
C ARG A 240 -18.73 24.06 -18.74
N SER A 241 -17.80 23.35 -19.37
CA SER A 241 -18.14 22.36 -20.39
C SER A 241 -19.04 21.24 -19.83
N ALA A 242 -18.75 20.75 -18.62
CA ALA A 242 -19.54 19.71 -17.96
C ALA A 242 -20.94 20.19 -17.58
N LEU A 243 -21.05 21.38 -16.97
CA LEU A 243 -22.31 21.97 -16.53
C LEU A 243 -23.25 22.30 -17.69
N TRP A 244 -22.71 22.71 -18.84
CA TRP A 244 -23.49 23.05 -20.03
C TRP A 244 -23.78 21.84 -20.95
N HIS A 245 -23.44 20.62 -20.53
CA HIS A 245 -23.94 19.43 -21.23
C HIS A 245 -25.47 19.37 -21.10
N PRO A 246 -26.25 19.08 -22.17
CA PRO A 246 -27.71 19.19 -22.15
C PRO A 246 -28.39 18.44 -20.99
N GLU A 247 -27.96 17.20 -20.74
CA GLU A 247 -28.45 16.33 -19.64
C GLU A 247 -28.02 16.80 -18.24
N VAL A 248 -26.95 17.59 -18.14
CA VAL A 248 -26.54 18.19 -16.86
C VAL A 248 -27.29 19.49 -16.66
N LEU A 249 -27.48 20.30 -17.71
CA LEU A 249 -28.21 21.56 -17.66
C LEU A 249 -29.67 21.36 -17.23
N SER A 250 -30.32 20.27 -17.63
CA SER A 250 -31.67 19.92 -17.18
C SER A 250 -31.78 19.73 -15.65
N LEU A 251 -30.67 19.39 -14.97
CA LEU A 251 -30.64 19.27 -13.51
C LEU A 251 -30.86 20.61 -12.79
N ALA A 252 -30.70 21.74 -13.48
CA ALA A 252 -31.00 23.05 -12.93
C ALA A 252 -32.51 23.32 -12.82
N GLU A 253 -33.36 22.52 -13.47
CA GLU A 253 -34.82 22.70 -13.47
C GLU A 253 -35.52 22.06 -12.27
N ASN A 254 -34.83 21.14 -11.58
CA ASN A 254 -35.35 20.41 -10.42
C ASN A 254 -34.63 20.90 -9.14
N TYR A 255 -35.41 21.38 -8.18
CA TYR A 255 -34.87 22.07 -6.99
C TYR A 255 -33.85 21.23 -6.18
N PRO A 256 -34.12 19.95 -5.82
CA PRO A 256 -33.11 19.08 -5.20
C PRO A 256 -31.79 18.96 -5.98
N THR A 257 -31.84 18.77 -7.30
CA THR A 257 -30.64 18.59 -8.13
C THR A 257 -29.92 19.91 -8.37
N TRP A 258 -30.67 21.01 -8.50
CA TRP A 258 -30.17 22.38 -8.58
C TRP A 258 -29.39 22.75 -7.31
N VAL A 259 -29.98 22.59 -6.12
CA VAL A 259 -29.28 22.79 -4.83
C VAL A 259 -28.08 21.85 -4.70
N GLY A 260 -28.21 20.60 -5.16
CA GLY A 260 -27.11 19.65 -5.19
C GLY A 260 -25.90 20.13 -6.01
N MET A 261 -26.13 20.74 -7.18
CA MET A 261 -25.06 21.30 -8.00
C MET A 261 -24.44 22.55 -7.36
N GLY A 262 -25.28 23.38 -6.74
CA GLY A 262 -24.84 24.53 -5.96
C GLY A 262 -23.94 24.16 -4.79
N ASN A 263 -24.27 23.11 -4.03
CA ASN A 263 -23.44 22.60 -2.93
C ASN A 263 -22.07 22.10 -3.41
N ARG A 264 -21.97 21.57 -4.65
CA ARG A 264 -20.70 21.15 -5.27
C ARG A 264 -19.81 22.34 -5.64
N LEU A 265 -20.40 23.43 -6.13
CA LEU A 265 -19.69 24.67 -6.44
C LEU A 265 -19.33 25.47 -5.19
N ALA A 266 -20.16 25.40 -4.15
CA ALA A 266 -19.91 26.02 -2.84
C ALA A 266 -18.63 25.47 -2.15
N TRP A 267 -18.07 24.37 -2.67
CA TRP A 267 -16.76 23.87 -2.29
C TRP A 267 -15.64 24.92 -2.47
N PHE A 268 -15.80 25.89 -3.36
CA PHE A 268 -14.85 26.99 -3.56
C PHE A 268 -15.04 28.20 -2.62
N LYS A 269 -16.01 28.20 -1.70
CA LYS A 269 -16.21 29.31 -0.75
C LYS A 269 -14.99 29.57 0.14
N ASN A 270 -14.72 30.81 0.54
CA ASN A 270 -13.54 31.19 1.33
C ASN A 270 -12.20 30.87 0.63
N THR A 271 -12.20 30.75 -0.70
CA THR A 271 -10.98 30.56 -1.51
C THR A 271 -10.84 31.66 -2.54
N ARG A 272 -9.66 31.82 -3.13
CA ARG A 272 -9.42 32.76 -4.25
C ARG A 272 -10.30 32.51 -5.49
N TYR A 273 -11.00 31.38 -5.55
CA TYR A 273 -11.84 30.98 -6.67
C TYR A 273 -13.35 31.14 -6.39
N GLU A 274 -13.74 31.61 -5.20
CA GLU A 274 -15.15 31.72 -4.80
C GLU A 274 -15.96 32.54 -5.81
N ASP A 275 -15.45 33.72 -6.21
CA ASP A 275 -16.16 34.60 -7.14
C ASP A 275 -16.40 33.94 -8.50
N ARG A 276 -15.42 33.16 -8.99
CA ARG A 276 -15.53 32.44 -10.27
C ARG A 276 -16.51 31.27 -10.19
N ALA A 277 -16.53 30.55 -9.06
CA ALA A 277 -17.49 29.48 -8.82
C ALA A 277 -18.92 30.03 -8.64
N LYS A 278 -19.07 31.17 -7.96
CA LYS A 278 -20.33 31.88 -7.79
C LYS A 278 -20.87 32.38 -9.12
N ALA A 279 -20.02 32.96 -9.98
CA ALA A 279 -20.40 33.35 -11.33
C ALA A 279 -20.89 32.15 -12.14
N LEU A 280 -20.16 31.04 -12.11
CA LEU A 280 -20.54 29.81 -12.82
C LEU A 280 -21.89 29.25 -12.32
N TRP A 281 -22.13 29.28 -11.00
CA TRP A 281 -23.40 28.89 -10.39
C TRP A 281 -24.57 29.75 -10.87
N ILE A 282 -24.41 31.08 -10.87
CA ILE A 282 -25.46 32.02 -11.29
C ILE A 282 -25.75 31.82 -12.78
N GLU A 283 -24.72 31.83 -13.62
CA GLU A 283 -24.86 31.64 -15.08
C GLU A 283 -25.53 30.30 -15.43
N TRP A 284 -25.14 29.22 -14.76
CA TRP A 284 -25.72 27.90 -14.99
C TRP A 284 -27.19 27.84 -14.53
N SER A 285 -27.48 28.43 -13.37
CA SER A 285 -28.85 28.50 -12.82
C SER A 285 -29.78 29.34 -13.69
N ALA A 286 -29.27 30.42 -14.28
CA ALA A 286 -30.01 31.31 -15.19
C ALA A 286 -30.32 30.66 -16.53
N LYS A 287 -29.50 29.69 -16.95
CA LYS A 287 -29.58 29.08 -18.27
C LYS A 287 -30.66 28.00 -18.38
N ALA A 288 -31.17 27.50 -17.26
CA ALA A 288 -32.31 26.58 -17.22
C ALA A 288 -33.59 27.27 -17.69
N GLU A 289 -34.54 26.52 -18.27
CA GLU A 289 -35.80 27.08 -18.79
C GLU A 289 -36.63 27.78 -17.69
N LYS A 290 -36.50 27.32 -16.43
CA LYS A 290 -37.12 27.90 -15.22
C LYS A 290 -36.13 28.65 -14.32
N GLY A 291 -34.98 29.03 -14.86
CA GLY A 291 -33.89 29.67 -14.13
C GLY A 291 -34.24 31.05 -13.60
N ASN A 292 -33.73 31.39 -12.41
CA ASN A 292 -33.83 32.74 -11.85
C ASN A 292 -32.50 33.13 -11.21
N GLU A 293 -31.85 34.15 -11.76
CA GLU A 293 -30.56 34.68 -11.29
C GLU A 293 -30.62 35.20 -9.86
N GLU A 294 -31.70 35.92 -9.52
CA GLU A 294 -31.90 36.49 -8.19
C GLU A 294 -32.12 35.38 -7.15
N ALA A 295 -32.83 34.32 -7.51
CA ALA A 295 -32.99 33.13 -6.67
C ALA A 295 -31.64 32.40 -6.45
N ALA A 296 -30.82 32.27 -7.50
CA ALA A 296 -29.49 31.68 -7.40
C ALA A 296 -28.53 32.50 -6.53
N LEU A 297 -28.59 33.84 -6.66
CA LEU A 297 -27.80 34.78 -5.87
C LEU A 297 -28.19 34.72 -4.38
N ASN A 298 -29.50 34.74 -4.09
CA ASN A 298 -30.03 34.64 -2.72
C ASN A 298 -29.76 33.27 -2.09
N LYS A 299 -29.64 32.22 -2.90
CA LYS A 299 -29.33 30.86 -2.42
C LYS A 299 -27.85 30.66 -2.12
N TRP A 300 -26.94 31.34 -2.85
CA TRP A 300 -25.49 31.13 -2.72
C TRP A 300 -24.98 31.13 -1.28
N PRO A 301 -25.33 32.09 -0.40
CA PRO A 301 -24.87 32.09 0.99
C PRO A 301 -25.23 30.83 1.79
N GLN A 302 -26.36 30.20 1.46
CA GLN A 302 -26.91 29.03 2.16
C GLN A 302 -26.30 27.69 1.72
N LEU A 303 -25.59 27.66 0.59
CA LEU A 303 -24.99 26.43 0.04
C LEU A 303 -23.73 26.04 0.82
N CYS A 304 -23.53 24.75 1.07
CA CYS A 304 -22.35 24.24 1.79
C CYS A 304 -21.87 22.92 1.18
N ALA A 305 -20.57 22.65 1.32
CA ALA A 305 -19.89 21.53 0.68
C ALA A 305 -19.57 20.37 1.63
N ASN A 306 -20.30 20.23 2.73
CA ASN A 306 -19.99 19.34 3.86
C ASN A 306 -19.76 17.85 3.54
N ARG A 307 -20.14 17.39 2.33
CA ARG A 307 -20.04 15.99 1.87
C ARG A 307 -19.77 15.85 0.37
N THR A 308 -19.35 16.92 -0.33
CA THR A 308 -19.20 16.89 -1.80
C THR A 308 -18.21 17.95 -2.30
N GLY A 309 -17.64 17.75 -3.49
CA GLY A 309 -16.77 18.72 -4.15
C GLY A 309 -17.10 18.92 -5.64
N TYR A 310 -16.39 19.85 -6.28
CA TYR A 310 -16.59 20.17 -7.70
C TYR A 310 -16.30 18.97 -8.63
N GLN A 311 -15.44 18.04 -8.22
CA GLN A 311 -15.12 16.83 -8.98
C GLN A 311 -16.36 15.95 -9.24
N ALA A 312 -17.35 16.02 -8.34
CA ALA A 312 -18.62 15.31 -8.53
C ALA A 312 -19.43 15.84 -9.73
N ILE A 313 -19.18 17.08 -10.17
CA ILE A 313 -19.78 17.64 -11.39
C ILE A 313 -19.29 16.87 -12.62
N PHE A 314 -17.98 16.58 -12.69
CA PHE A 314 -17.41 15.78 -13.77
C PHE A 314 -17.94 14.35 -13.76
N ALA A 315 -18.04 13.72 -12.59
CA ALA A 315 -18.58 12.37 -12.47
C ALA A 315 -20.05 12.28 -12.91
N ILE A 316 -20.86 13.31 -12.64
CA ILE A 316 -22.25 13.39 -13.11
C ILE A 316 -22.28 13.56 -14.63
N ALA A 317 -21.48 14.48 -15.16
CA ALA A 317 -21.43 14.74 -16.61
C ALA A 317 -20.94 13.50 -17.40
N GLN A 318 -19.93 12.79 -16.90
CA GLN A 318 -19.41 11.57 -17.54
C GLN A 318 -20.44 10.46 -17.63
N LYS A 319 -21.32 10.32 -16.63
CA LYS A 319 -22.41 9.32 -16.67
C LYS A 319 -23.42 9.58 -17.79
N VAL A 320 -23.54 10.82 -18.24
CA VAL A 320 -24.44 11.23 -19.33
C VAL A 320 -23.68 11.45 -20.65
N GLY A 321 -22.46 10.91 -20.76
CA GLY A 321 -21.69 10.88 -22.00
C GLY A 321 -20.77 12.08 -22.24
N TRP A 322 -20.64 13.01 -21.27
CA TRP A 322 -19.66 14.09 -21.39
C TRP A 322 -18.22 13.55 -21.25
N VAL A 323 -17.41 13.78 -22.27
CA VAL A 323 -15.98 13.44 -22.26
C VAL A 323 -15.18 14.65 -21.81
N ASN A 324 -14.38 14.49 -20.75
CA ASN A 324 -13.60 15.58 -20.20
C ASN A 324 -12.61 16.12 -21.27
N PRO A 325 -12.67 17.42 -21.64
CA PRO A 325 -11.76 18.02 -22.61
C PRO A 325 -10.28 17.87 -22.26
N SER A 326 -9.94 17.68 -20.98
CA SER A 326 -8.58 17.37 -20.54
C SER A 326 -8.00 16.13 -21.22
N ILE A 327 -8.82 15.12 -21.55
CA ILE A 327 -8.41 13.90 -22.26
C ILE A 327 -7.93 14.19 -23.68
N LYS A 328 -8.55 15.17 -24.37
CA LYS A 328 -8.09 15.62 -25.69
C LYS A 328 -6.80 16.43 -25.59
N ARG A 329 -6.64 17.26 -24.55
CA ARG A 329 -5.42 18.04 -24.32
C ARG A 329 -4.18 17.15 -24.07
N PHE A 330 -4.37 15.93 -23.57
CA PHE A 330 -3.31 14.91 -23.48
C PHE A 330 -3.08 14.12 -24.79
N SER A 331 -4.03 14.17 -25.74
CA SER A 331 -3.97 13.47 -27.03
C SER A 331 -3.31 14.32 -28.13
N THR A 332 -3.45 15.65 -28.08
CA THR A 332 -2.93 16.56 -29.12
C THR A 332 -1.43 16.83 -29.06
N THR A 333 -0.69 16.29 -28.07
CA THR A 333 0.78 16.43 -27.99
C THR A 333 1.54 15.34 -28.75
N ARG A 334 0.89 14.63 -29.68
CA ARG A 334 1.57 13.86 -30.72
C ARG A 334 1.69 14.70 -31.98
N VAL A 335 2.78 15.46 -32.07
CA VAL A 335 3.23 16.01 -33.36
C VAL A 335 3.59 14.82 -34.25
N THR A 336 2.91 14.71 -35.39
CA THR A 336 3.21 13.75 -36.44
C THR A 336 4.45 14.23 -37.19
N VAL A 337 5.47 13.38 -37.25
CA VAL A 337 6.60 13.53 -38.17
C VAL A 337 6.11 13.09 -39.53
N ASN A 338 5.87 14.05 -40.43
CA ASN A 338 6.10 13.95 -41.89
C ASN A 338 5.64 15.25 -42.56
N ASP A 339 6.59 16.15 -42.78
CA ASP A 339 6.76 16.90 -44.03
C ASP A 339 8.06 17.71 -43.92
N PHE A 340 9.18 17.04 -44.24
CA PHE A 340 10.43 17.72 -44.57
C PHE A 340 10.41 18.04 -46.06
N HIS A 341 10.16 19.30 -46.43
CA HIS A 341 10.88 19.91 -47.55
C HIS A 341 10.94 21.44 -47.44
N ASN A 342 12.19 21.89 -47.26
CA ASN A 342 12.76 23.11 -47.79
C ASN A 342 12.06 24.43 -47.45
N THR A 343 12.49 25.06 -46.34
CA THR A 343 12.49 26.51 -46.26
C THR A 343 13.69 26.97 -45.43
N GLN A 344 14.32 28.02 -45.93
CA GLN A 344 15.62 28.56 -45.53
C GLN A 344 15.74 28.76 -44.02
N GLN A 345 16.96 28.53 -43.51
CA GLN A 345 17.39 28.93 -42.18
C GLN A 345 16.97 30.38 -41.89
N VAL A 346 15.94 30.53 -41.07
CA VAL A 346 15.78 31.72 -40.25
C VAL A 346 16.27 31.33 -38.87
N ASN A 347 17.48 31.78 -38.54
CA ASN A 347 18.01 31.80 -37.18
C ASN A 347 17.14 32.76 -36.36
N GLU A 348 15.97 32.30 -35.89
CA GLU A 348 15.29 32.97 -34.78
C GLU A 348 15.99 32.54 -33.50
N SER A 349 16.87 33.41 -32.99
CA SER A 349 17.37 33.29 -31.62
C SER A 349 16.16 33.24 -30.68
N LEU A 350 15.90 32.09 -30.06
CA LEU A 350 14.88 31.95 -29.02
C LEU A 350 15.09 33.07 -27.99
N SER A 351 14.14 34.01 -27.93
CA SER A 351 14.21 35.15 -27.02
C SER A 351 14.37 34.63 -25.60
N GLN A 352 15.41 35.07 -24.90
CA GLN A 352 15.67 34.66 -23.51
C GLN A 352 14.39 34.80 -22.66
N PRO A 353 14.09 33.83 -21.78
CA PRO A 353 12.90 33.88 -20.95
C PRO A 353 12.78 35.21 -20.19
N LEU A 354 11.60 35.83 -20.25
CA LEU A 354 11.31 37.08 -19.55
C LEU A 354 11.23 36.81 -18.04
N PHE A 355 12.33 37.15 -17.36
CA PHE A 355 12.46 37.03 -15.92
C PHE A 355 12.04 38.31 -15.19
N LYS A 356 11.38 38.15 -14.05
CA LYS A 356 11.21 39.25 -13.11
C LYS A 356 12.57 39.57 -12.47
N ARG A 357 13.00 40.83 -12.58
CA ARG A 357 14.27 41.31 -12.04
C ARG A 357 14.03 42.34 -10.95
N ASP A 358 14.99 42.44 -10.04
CA ASP A 358 14.99 43.50 -9.04
C ASP A 358 15.52 44.83 -9.61
N LYS A 359 15.55 45.87 -8.77
CA LYS A 359 16.06 47.20 -9.11
C LYS A 359 17.56 47.23 -9.49
N TYR A 360 18.31 46.15 -9.22
CA TYR A 360 19.72 46.00 -9.56
C TYR A 360 19.92 45.11 -10.80
N GLY A 361 18.83 44.67 -11.46
CA GLY A 361 18.86 43.83 -12.64
C GLY A 361 19.09 42.34 -12.36
N GLN A 362 19.17 41.92 -11.09
CA GLN A 362 19.29 40.50 -10.73
C GLN A 362 17.94 39.79 -10.89
N ILE A 363 17.95 38.55 -11.38
CA ILE A 363 16.74 37.73 -11.50
C ILE A 363 16.29 37.33 -10.10
N GLU A 364 15.01 37.59 -9.77
CA GLU A 364 14.47 37.22 -8.47
C GLU A 364 14.36 35.69 -8.31
N ALA A 365 14.69 35.17 -7.14
CA ALA A 365 14.55 33.75 -6.79
C ALA A 365 13.09 33.38 -6.43
N THR A 366 12.17 33.65 -7.36
CA THR A 366 10.77 33.24 -7.26
C THR A 366 10.55 31.89 -7.95
N ILE A 367 9.53 31.15 -7.53
CA ILE A 367 9.18 29.86 -8.14
C ILE A 367 8.86 30.00 -9.64
N ASP A 368 8.21 31.09 -10.06
CA ASP A 368 7.89 31.37 -11.47
C ASP A 368 9.16 31.58 -12.32
N ASN A 369 10.11 32.40 -11.84
CA ASN A 369 11.37 32.60 -12.55
C ASN A 369 12.19 31.30 -12.61
N ALA A 370 12.29 30.59 -11.49
CA ALA A 370 13.05 29.35 -11.44
C ALA A 370 12.44 28.27 -12.33
N SER A 371 11.10 28.16 -12.39
CA SER A 371 10.40 27.27 -13.30
C SER A 371 10.72 27.59 -14.77
N LYS A 372 10.60 28.87 -15.17
CA LYS A 372 11.00 29.32 -16.53
C LYS A 372 12.45 28.98 -16.85
N ALA A 373 13.37 29.17 -15.90
CA ALA A 373 14.77 28.85 -16.11
C ALA A 373 14.98 27.34 -16.33
N VAL A 374 14.40 26.51 -15.46
CA VAL A 374 14.60 25.05 -15.49
C VAL A 374 13.89 24.37 -16.67
N MET A 375 12.77 24.94 -17.13
CA MET A 375 12.05 24.46 -18.32
C MET A 375 12.73 24.83 -19.65
N HIS A 376 13.76 25.67 -19.63
CA HIS A 376 14.53 26.04 -20.82
C HIS A 376 15.92 25.41 -20.75
N PRO A 377 16.16 24.28 -21.45
CA PRO A 377 17.46 23.62 -21.45
C PRO A 377 18.60 24.59 -21.73
N ASP A 378 18.48 25.44 -22.76
CA ASP A 378 19.49 26.44 -23.15
C ASP A 378 19.93 27.40 -22.03
N PHE A 379 19.10 27.58 -21.00
CA PHE A 379 19.43 28.40 -19.84
C PHE A 379 20.23 27.63 -18.78
N ILE A 380 19.92 26.34 -18.58
CA ILE A 380 20.48 25.48 -17.54
C ILE A 380 21.52 24.46 -18.05
N ASP A 381 21.78 24.44 -19.35
CA ASP A 381 22.76 23.60 -20.05
C ASP A 381 22.46 22.08 -20.01
N ILE A 382 21.27 21.69 -19.54
CA ILE A 382 20.82 20.28 -19.46
C ILE A 382 19.35 20.13 -19.87
N GLU A 383 19.01 18.99 -20.44
CA GLU A 383 17.63 18.50 -20.57
C GLU A 383 17.25 17.67 -19.35
N ILE A 384 16.03 17.84 -18.86
CA ILE A 384 15.48 17.09 -17.72
C ILE A 384 14.21 16.39 -18.18
N ARG A 385 14.09 15.10 -17.88
CA ARG A 385 12.92 14.26 -18.21
C ARG A 385 12.55 13.36 -17.04
N PHE A 386 11.32 12.87 -17.02
CA PHE A 386 10.88 11.87 -16.04
C PHE A 386 10.68 10.51 -16.71
N ASP A 387 11.39 9.49 -16.24
CA ASP A 387 11.23 8.10 -16.69
C ASP A 387 10.11 7.42 -15.90
N ALA A 388 8.95 7.24 -16.53
CA ALA A 388 7.77 6.62 -15.93
C ALA A 388 7.96 5.13 -15.60
N PHE A 389 8.87 4.43 -16.29
CA PHE A 389 9.19 3.03 -16.01
C PHE A 389 10.02 2.89 -14.73
N ARG A 390 11.03 3.75 -14.56
CA ARG A 390 11.95 3.72 -13.42
C ARG A 390 11.51 4.56 -12.21
N ASP A 391 10.56 5.48 -12.39
CA ASP A 391 10.17 6.50 -11.40
C ASP A 391 11.28 7.49 -11.06
N GLN A 392 12.11 7.83 -12.04
CA GLN A 392 13.32 8.60 -11.82
C GLN A 392 13.34 9.85 -12.69
N ILE A 393 13.84 10.93 -12.12
CA ILE A 393 14.23 12.11 -12.89
C ILE A 393 15.55 11.76 -13.59
N MET A 394 15.60 12.04 -14.87
CA MET A 394 16.73 11.78 -15.75
C MET A 394 17.20 13.11 -16.34
N PHE A 395 18.50 13.24 -16.59
CA PHE A 395 19.03 14.39 -17.29
C PHE A 395 20.12 14.02 -18.29
N SER A 396 20.33 14.91 -19.26
CA SER A 396 21.39 14.82 -20.26
C SER A 396 21.91 16.23 -20.59
N PRO A 397 23.23 16.43 -20.78
CA PRO A 397 23.74 17.66 -21.39
C PRO A 397 23.04 17.96 -22.73
N ILE A 398 22.78 19.23 -23.03
CA ILE A 398 22.15 19.62 -24.31
C ILE A 398 22.98 19.11 -25.49
N GLY A 399 22.30 18.54 -26.47
CA GLY A 399 22.93 18.01 -27.68
C GLY A 399 23.70 16.71 -27.46
N SER A 400 23.74 16.18 -26.23
CA SER A 400 24.19 14.82 -25.95
C SER A 400 22.99 13.90 -25.74
N ASN A 401 23.18 12.61 -26.01
CA ASN A 401 22.18 11.58 -25.75
C ASN A 401 22.59 10.69 -24.54
N GLU A 402 23.36 11.25 -23.61
CA GLU A 402 23.89 10.55 -22.44
C GLU A 402 22.98 10.75 -21.21
N TRP A 403 21.86 10.03 -21.18
CA TRP A 403 20.90 10.08 -20.08
C TRP A 403 21.44 9.44 -18.80
N LYS A 404 21.37 10.20 -17.69
CA LYS A 404 21.81 9.76 -16.35
C LYS A 404 20.74 10.07 -15.32
N SER A 405 20.67 9.25 -14.26
CA SER A 405 19.75 9.51 -13.14
C SER A 405 20.16 10.79 -12.43
N PHE A 406 19.18 11.66 -12.17
CA PHE A 406 19.36 12.91 -11.46
C PHE A 406 19.57 12.63 -9.96
N SER A 407 20.60 13.26 -9.38
CA SER A 407 21.02 13.04 -8.00
C SER A 407 20.99 14.32 -7.16
N ASP A 408 21.22 14.18 -5.86
CA ASP A 408 21.31 15.32 -4.93
C ASP A 408 22.40 16.35 -5.31
N ALA A 409 23.50 15.88 -5.90
CA ALA A 409 24.57 16.74 -6.37
C ALA A 409 24.11 17.62 -7.55
N ASP A 410 23.17 17.13 -8.37
CA ASP A 410 22.71 17.83 -9.56
C ASP A 410 21.81 19.02 -9.22
N TYR A 411 21.05 18.96 -8.11
CA TYR A 411 20.37 20.15 -7.57
C TYR A 411 21.37 21.26 -7.23
N SER A 412 22.54 20.90 -6.69
CA SER A 412 23.56 21.88 -6.33
C SER A 412 24.26 22.46 -7.57
N ARG A 413 24.55 21.62 -8.57
CA ARG A 413 25.09 22.07 -9.86
C ARG A 413 24.14 23.03 -10.56
N LEU A 414 22.84 22.71 -10.59
CA LEU A 414 21.82 23.55 -11.20
C LEU A 414 21.72 24.92 -10.53
N ARG A 415 21.76 24.98 -9.19
CA ARG A 415 21.79 26.25 -8.43
C ARG A 415 22.98 27.12 -8.81
N ILE A 416 24.18 26.52 -8.93
CA ILE A 416 25.40 27.23 -9.35
C ILE A 416 25.24 27.80 -10.76
N VAL A 417 24.66 27.04 -11.69
CA VAL A 417 24.41 27.51 -13.06
C VAL A 417 23.44 28.68 -13.06
N MET A 418 22.33 28.58 -12.31
CA MET A 418 21.34 29.66 -12.21
C MET A 418 21.95 30.95 -11.63
N GLU A 419 22.74 30.85 -10.56
CA GLU A 419 23.42 32.00 -9.95
C GLU A 419 24.41 32.66 -10.93
N LYS A 420 25.21 31.86 -11.65
CA LYS A 420 26.11 32.36 -12.71
C LYS A 420 25.37 33.07 -13.83
N ARG A 421 24.12 32.70 -14.10
CA ARG A 421 23.24 33.30 -15.11
C ARG A 421 22.43 34.50 -14.56
N GLY A 422 22.75 34.97 -13.35
CA GLY A 422 22.22 36.20 -12.77
C GLY A 422 21.01 36.05 -11.85
N PHE A 423 20.68 34.83 -11.41
CA PHE A 423 19.73 34.62 -10.33
C PHE A 423 20.29 35.05 -8.96
N LYS A 424 19.42 35.59 -8.12
CA LYS A 424 19.63 35.59 -6.68
C LYS A 424 19.75 34.16 -6.16
N ALA A 425 20.42 33.99 -5.03
CA ALA A 425 20.58 32.70 -4.37
C ALA A 425 19.23 31.97 -4.27
N VAL A 426 19.12 30.84 -4.96
CA VAL A 426 17.90 30.03 -5.01
C VAL A 426 17.96 28.98 -3.93
N GLY A 427 16.89 28.81 -3.14
CA GLY A 427 16.80 27.78 -2.11
C GLY A 427 16.77 26.37 -2.69
N ARG A 428 17.28 25.37 -1.95
CA ARG A 428 17.31 23.97 -2.41
C ARG A 428 15.92 23.42 -2.69
N GLU A 429 14.98 23.61 -1.76
CA GLU A 429 13.60 23.10 -1.91
C GLU A 429 12.89 23.70 -3.13
N LEU A 430 13.05 25.01 -3.37
CA LEU A 430 12.51 25.67 -4.56
C LEU A 430 13.03 25.03 -5.85
N VAL A 431 14.33 24.69 -5.93
CA VAL A 431 14.89 24.00 -7.10
C VAL A 431 14.35 22.57 -7.22
N ARG A 432 14.16 21.85 -6.11
CA ARG A 432 13.56 20.50 -6.13
C ARG A 432 12.16 20.52 -6.72
N ASP A 433 11.32 21.46 -6.29
CA ASP A 433 9.95 21.61 -6.77
C ASP A 433 9.90 21.86 -8.29
N VAL A 434 10.71 22.80 -8.79
CA VAL A 434 10.68 23.15 -10.22
C VAL A 434 11.35 22.10 -11.11
N VAL A 435 12.35 21.36 -10.61
CA VAL A 435 12.96 20.24 -11.34
C VAL A 435 11.98 19.09 -11.45
N LEU A 436 11.26 18.75 -10.37
CA LEU A 436 10.22 17.74 -10.43
C LEU A 436 9.12 18.14 -11.44
N LEU A 437 8.66 19.39 -11.39
CA LEU A 437 7.69 19.92 -12.36
C LEU A 437 8.20 19.82 -13.80
N ALA A 438 9.42 20.27 -14.08
CA ALA A 438 10.01 20.22 -15.42
C ALA A 438 10.20 18.79 -15.91
N ALA A 439 10.55 17.86 -15.02
CA ALA A 439 10.65 16.44 -15.35
C ALA A 439 9.28 15.85 -15.68
N GLU A 440 8.25 16.14 -14.89
CA GLU A 440 6.88 15.65 -15.09
C GLU A 440 6.22 16.22 -16.36
N GLU A 441 6.59 17.42 -16.81
CA GLU A 441 6.15 17.96 -18.11
C GLU A 441 6.82 17.26 -19.30
N ASN A 442 7.98 16.62 -19.08
CA ASN A 442 8.77 15.92 -20.10
C ASN A 442 8.90 14.42 -19.76
N GLN A 443 7.76 13.73 -19.69
CA GLN A 443 7.71 12.30 -19.38
C GLN A 443 8.04 11.41 -20.58
N TYR A 444 8.71 10.30 -20.31
CA TYR A 444 8.94 9.21 -21.26
C TYR A 444 8.93 7.84 -20.54
N ASP A 445 8.94 6.75 -21.30
CA ASP A 445 8.99 5.38 -20.75
C ASP A 445 10.14 4.62 -21.38
N SER A 446 11.24 4.46 -20.63
CA SER A 446 12.47 3.87 -21.16
C SER A 446 12.31 2.41 -21.59
N ALA A 447 11.40 1.65 -20.98
CA ALA A 447 11.16 0.26 -21.36
C ALA A 447 10.38 0.17 -22.68
N ILE A 448 9.37 1.03 -22.88
CA ILE A 448 8.61 1.09 -24.14
C ILE A 448 9.52 1.56 -25.28
N GLU A 449 10.30 2.62 -25.08
CA GLU A 449 11.24 3.11 -26.09
C GLU A 449 12.27 2.06 -26.47
N TRP A 450 12.86 1.38 -25.47
CA TRP A 450 13.80 0.29 -25.70
C TRP A 450 13.18 -0.86 -26.50
N LEU A 451 12.02 -1.39 -26.09
CA LEU A 451 11.42 -2.53 -26.80
C LEU A 451 10.94 -2.13 -28.20
N THR A 452 10.48 -0.89 -28.38
CA THR A 452 10.02 -0.37 -29.68
C THR A 452 11.18 -0.16 -30.65
N SER A 453 12.39 0.15 -30.16
CA SER A 453 13.55 0.38 -31.02
C SER A 453 14.21 -0.90 -31.55
N LEU A 454 13.89 -2.08 -30.99
CA LEU A 454 14.47 -3.34 -31.46
C LEU A 454 14.00 -3.69 -32.88
N GLU A 455 14.92 -4.21 -33.70
CA GLU A 455 14.60 -4.75 -35.02
C GLU A 455 14.58 -6.28 -34.96
N TRP A 456 13.47 -6.88 -35.38
CA TRP A 456 13.37 -8.34 -35.47
C TRP A 456 13.90 -8.80 -36.82
N ASP A 457 14.78 -9.80 -36.80
CA ASP A 457 15.41 -10.38 -37.98
C ASP A 457 14.52 -11.36 -38.77
N GLY A 458 13.28 -11.59 -38.32
CA GLY A 458 12.32 -12.47 -38.96
C GLY A 458 12.48 -13.96 -38.64
N ALA A 459 13.53 -14.36 -37.90
CA ALA A 459 13.72 -15.75 -37.50
C ALA A 459 12.94 -16.08 -36.23
N LYS A 460 12.17 -17.17 -36.30
CA LYS A 460 11.31 -17.64 -35.20
C LYS A 460 12.14 -18.41 -34.16
N ARG A 461 12.15 -17.92 -32.92
CA ARG A 461 12.91 -18.45 -31.78
C ARG A 461 12.04 -18.62 -30.54
N VAL A 462 11.05 -17.75 -30.35
CA VAL A 462 10.24 -17.69 -29.12
C VAL A 462 9.54 -19.01 -28.81
N ASP A 463 8.98 -19.69 -29.81
CA ASP A 463 8.22 -20.93 -29.58
C ASP A 463 9.10 -22.07 -29.07
N ARG A 464 10.36 -22.16 -29.52
CA ARG A 464 11.30 -23.21 -29.13
C ARG A 464 12.31 -22.77 -28.08
N PHE A 465 12.15 -21.58 -27.49
CA PHE A 465 13.13 -21.04 -26.55
C PHE A 465 13.35 -21.96 -25.35
N CYS A 466 12.30 -22.45 -24.67
CA CYS A 466 12.44 -23.38 -23.54
C CYS A 466 13.30 -24.61 -23.89
N HIS A 467 13.02 -25.26 -25.02
CA HIS A 467 13.80 -26.41 -25.48
C HIS A 467 15.25 -26.04 -25.79
N THR A 468 15.45 -24.99 -26.57
CA THR A 468 16.76 -24.64 -27.16
C THR A 468 17.71 -23.91 -26.20
N HIS A 469 17.20 -23.35 -25.10
CA HIS A 469 17.95 -22.54 -24.14
C HIS A 469 17.89 -23.07 -22.70
N PHE A 470 16.75 -23.60 -22.25
CA PHE A 470 16.63 -24.22 -20.93
C PHE A 470 16.84 -25.74 -20.95
N GLY A 471 16.95 -26.35 -22.14
CA GLY A 471 17.19 -27.78 -22.28
C GLY A 471 15.99 -28.63 -21.85
N THR A 472 14.77 -28.12 -22.05
CA THR A 472 13.54 -28.88 -21.80
C THR A 472 13.29 -29.90 -22.92
N GLU A 473 12.35 -30.82 -22.69
CA GLU A 473 11.75 -31.60 -23.79
C GLU A 473 11.13 -30.65 -24.83
N ASP A 474 11.19 -31.00 -26.13
CA ASP A 474 10.50 -30.28 -27.21
C ASP A 474 9.05 -30.78 -27.32
N SER A 475 8.18 -30.29 -26.44
CA SER A 475 6.78 -30.71 -26.32
C SER A 475 5.81 -29.56 -26.62
N ALA A 476 4.56 -29.88 -26.96
CA ALA A 476 3.53 -28.86 -27.18
C ALA A 476 3.35 -27.94 -25.95
N TYR A 477 3.49 -28.50 -24.75
CA TYR A 477 3.40 -27.77 -23.50
C TYR A 477 4.57 -26.80 -23.31
N THR A 478 5.82 -27.26 -23.45
CA THR A 478 7.00 -26.39 -23.27
C THR A 478 7.05 -25.27 -24.31
N ARG A 479 6.61 -25.52 -25.56
CA ARG A 479 6.44 -24.46 -26.56
C ARG A 479 5.36 -23.44 -26.19
N ALA A 480 4.24 -23.90 -25.65
CA ALA A 480 3.16 -23.02 -25.19
C ALA A 480 3.58 -22.15 -24.00
N VAL A 481 4.30 -22.72 -23.02
CA VAL A 481 4.88 -21.96 -21.90
C VAL A 481 5.89 -20.92 -22.41
N SER A 482 6.70 -21.28 -23.39
CA SER A 482 7.67 -20.39 -24.03
C SER A 482 6.99 -19.18 -24.70
N LEU A 483 5.95 -19.43 -25.50
CA LEU A 483 5.13 -18.39 -26.12
C LEU A 483 4.47 -17.49 -25.08
N TYR A 484 3.84 -18.06 -24.05
CA TYR A 484 3.25 -17.30 -22.96
C TYR A 484 4.28 -16.40 -22.28
N MET A 485 5.42 -16.96 -21.87
CA MET A 485 6.45 -16.26 -21.11
C MET A 485 6.96 -15.02 -21.87
N TRP A 486 7.35 -15.20 -23.13
CA TRP A 486 7.87 -14.11 -23.96
C TRP A 486 6.80 -13.06 -24.32
N THR A 487 5.60 -13.48 -24.72
CA THR A 487 4.52 -12.54 -25.06
C THR A 487 3.96 -11.80 -23.84
N ALA A 488 3.96 -12.44 -22.66
CA ALA A 488 3.61 -11.78 -21.40
C ALA A 488 4.66 -10.76 -20.98
N MET A 489 5.95 -11.07 -21.11
CA MET A 489 7.04 -10.12 -20.87
C MET A 489 6.95 -8.90 -21.81
N ALA A 490 6.80 -9.12 -23.12
CA ALA A 490 6.61 -8.05 -24.09
C ALA A 490 5.34 -7.23 -23.81
N GLY A 491 4.23 -7.90 -23.48
CA GLY A 491 2.96 -7.26 -23.14
C GLY A 491 3.05 -6.38 -21.89
N ARG A 492 3.76 -6.83 -20.83
CA ARG A 492 3.96 -6.04 -19.60
C ARG A 492 4.79 -4.77 -19.83
N VAL A 493 5.63 -4.76 -20.87
CA VAL A 493 6.34 -3.56 -21.33
C VAL A 493 5.42 -2.67 -22.16
N LEU A 494 4.81 -3.18 -23.23
CA LEU A 494 4.05 -2.37 -24.22
C LEU A 494 2.65 -1.94 -23.76
N ALA A 495 2.03 -2.72 -22.88
CA ALA A 495 0.70 -2.47 -22.31
C ALA A 495 0.82 -2.51 -20.77
N PRO A 496 1.31 -1.43 -20.14
CA PRO A 496 1.55 -1.39 -18.70
C PRO A 496 0.32 -1.82 -17.91
N GLY A 497 0.48 -2.80 -17.02
CA GLY A 497 -0.60 -3.31 -16.17
C GLY A 497 -1.52 -4.33 -16.84
N ILE A 498 -1.22 -4.77 -18.07
CA ILE A 498 -1.92 -5.91 -18.69
C ILE A 498 -1.88 -7.13 -17.79
N LYS A 499 -2.98 -7.88 -17.74
CA LYS A 499 -3.05 -9.07 -16.89
C LYS A 499 -2.19 -10.20 -17.47
N ALA A 500 -1.21 -10.64 -16.69
CA ALA A 500 -0.47 -11.89 -16.88
C ALA A 500 -0.40 -12.58 -15.51
N ASP A 501 -1.26 -13.58 -15.30
CA ASP A 501 -1.53 -14.20 -13.99
C ASP A 501 -1.03 -15.64 -13.86
N MET A 502 -0.15 -16.08 -14.77
CA MET A 502 0.58 -17.35 -14.67
C MET A 502 2.08 -17.13 -14.50
N VAL A 503 2.73 -18.06 -13.82
CA VAL A 503 4.14 -18.03 -13.41
C VAL A 503 4.82 -19.27 -13.98
N PRO A 504 5.74 -19.13 -14.95
CA PRO A 504 6.67 -20.18 -15.33
C PRO A 504 7.53 -20.58 -14.13
N ILE A 505 7.68 -21.88 -13.88
CA ILE A 505 8.52 -22.41 -12.80
C ILE A 505 9.55 -23.35 -13.40
N LEU A 506 10.83 -22.96 -13.33
CA LEU A 506 11.94 -23.81 -13.75
C LEU A 506 12.25 -24.84 -12.64
N VAL A 507 11.99 -26.12 -12.93
CA VAL A 507 12.23 -27.25 -12.03
C VAL A 507 13.45 -28.02 -12.53
N GLY A 508 14.44 -28.24 -11.69
CA GLY A 508 15.59 -29.07 -12.09
C GLY A 508 16.67 -29.13 -11.04
N ALA A 509 17.74 -29.88 -11.30
CA ALA A 509 18.83 -30.05 -10.34
C ALA A 509 19.51 -28.73 -9.94
N GLN A 510 20.07 -28.68 -8.74
CA GLN A 510 20.92 -27.56 -8.33
C GLN A 510 22.12 -27.42 -9.29
N GLY A 511 22.50 -26.19 -9.62
CA GLY A 511 23.64 -25.93 -10.50
C GLY A 511 23.36 -26.09 -12.00
N CYS A 512 22.12 -26.39 -12.43
CA CYS A 512 21.79 -26.44 -13.87
C CYS A 512 21.64 -25.06 -14.55
N GLY A 513 21.85 -23.96 -13.81
CA GLY A 513 21.88 -22.59 -14.33
C GLY A 513 20.54 -21.85 -14.36
N LYS A 514 19.51 -22.31 -13.64
CA LYS A 514 18.14 -21.74 -13.65
C LYS A 514 18.11 -20.24 -13.37
N SER A 515 18.58 -19.82 -12.19
CA SER A 515 18.58 -18.41 -11.77
C SER A 515 19.40 -17.53 -12.72
N SER A 516 20.59 -18.01 -13.13
CA SER A 516 21.41 -17.31 -14.13
C SER A 516 20.72 -17.20 -15.50
N GLY A 517 19.93 -18.20 -15.89
CA GLY A 517 19.10 -18.18 -17.09
C GLY A 517 17.98 -17.17 -17.04
N VAL A 518 17.26 -17.11 -15.91
CA VAL A 518 16.19 -16.12 -15.69
C VAL A 518 16.77 -14.71 -15.71
N ALA A 519 17.90 -14.47 -15.04
CA ALA A 519 18.58 -13.18 -15.09
C ALA A 519 19.00 -12.80 -16.52
N ALA A 520 19.45 -13.76 -17.33
CA ALA A 520 19.86 -13.54 -18.72
C ALA A 520 18.70 -13.21 -19.67
N LEU A 521 17.44 -13.42 -19.28
CA LEU A 521 16.28 -12.95 -20.05
C LEU A 521 16.20 -11.41 -20.09
N SER A 522 16.77 -10.75 -19.08
CA SER A 522 16.79 -9.29 -19.01
C SER A 522 17.85 -8.71 -19.94
N PRO A 523 17.54 -7.63 -20.68
CA PRO A 523 18.50 -6.96 -21.57
C PRO A 523 19.63 -6.27 -20.82
N ASP A 524 19.40 -5.93 -19.56
CA ASP A 524 20.35 -5.28 -18.66
C ASP A 524 20.18 -5.85 -17.24
N PRO A 525 21.27 -6.06 -16.48
CA PRO A 525 21.19 -6.56 -15.10
C PRO A 525 20.32 -5.71 -14.16
N ALA A 526 20.19 -4.40 -14.40
CA ALA A 526 19.32 -3.52 -13.62
C ALA A 526 17.83 -3.67 -13.99
N SER A 527 17.48 -4.50 -14.98
CA SER A 527 16.09 -4.84 -15.33
C SER A 527 15.62 -6.17 -14.70
N PHE A 528 16.51 -6.86 -13.99
CA PHE A 528 16.27 -8.08 -13.24
C PHE A 528 16.23 -7.82 -11.73
N VAL A 529 15.44 -8.61 -10.98
CA VAL A 529 15.48 -8.64 -9.52
C VAL A 529 15.05 -10.00 -8.98
N GLU A 530 15.65 -10.42 -7.87
CA GLU A 530 15.19 -11.57 -7.08
C GLU A 530 14.34 -11.09 -5.89
N ILE A 531 13.22 -11.77 -5.65
CA ILE A 531 12.33 -11.50 -4.52
C ILE A 531 11.98 -12.77 -3.77
N SER A 532 11.45 -12.60 -2.55
CA SER A 532 10.86 -13.67 -1.75
C SER A 532 9.42 -13.34 -1.41
N PHE A 533 8.52 -14.33 -1.45
CA PHE A 533 7.14 -14.10 -1.01
C PHE A 533 7.07 -13.79 0.49
N ALA A 534 8.10 -14.07 1.29
CA ALA A 534 8.12 -13.72 2.72
C ALA A 534 8.23 -12.21 2.98
N GLU A 535 8.64 -11.41 1.99
CA GLU A 535 8.79 -9.96 2.15
C GLU A 535 7.44 -9.23 2.24
N LYS A 536 7.46 -8.03 2.84
CA LYS A 536 6.29 -7.15 2.90
C LYS A 536 5.97 -6.61 1.49
N ASP A 537 4.68 -6.44 1.19
CA ASP A 537 4.21 -6.04 -0.13
C ASP A 537 4.80 -4.70 -0.60
N ASP A 538 5.00 -3.73 0.30
CA ASP A 538 5.60 -2.43 -0.03
C ASP A 538 7.07 -2.55 -0.46
N ASP A 539 7.82 -3.45 0.18
CA ASP A 539 9.23 -3.71 -0.19
C ASP A 539 9.31 -4.44 -1.54
N LEU A 540 8.40 -5.38 -1.78
CA LEU A 540 8.27 -6.06 -3.06
C LEU A 540 7.95 -5.06 -4.18
N ALA A 541 6.95 -4.20 -3.99
CA ALA A 541 6.58 -3.16 -4.94
C ALA A 541 7.80 -2.27 -5.28
N ARG A 542 8.53 -1.81 -4.25
CA ARG A 542 9.73 -0.99 -4.44
C ARG A 542 10.85 -1.72 -5.21
N LYS A 543 11.11 -3.00 -4.89
CA LYS A 543 12.13 -3.81 -5.59
C LYS A 543 11.79 -4.05 -7.06
N MET A 544 10.50 -4.23 -7.37
CA MET A 544 10.03 -4.50 -8.72
C MET A 544 9.96 -3.25 -9.62
N ARG A 545 10.07 -2.04 -9.06
CA ARG A 545 10.04 -0.79 -9.84
C ARG A 545 11.24 -0.75 -10.81
N GLY A 546 10.96 -0.43 -12.08
CA GLY A 546 11.98 -0.41 -13.14
C GLY A 546 12.51 -1.79 -13.52
N ARG A 547 11.84 -2.89 -13.16
CA ARG A 547 12.22 -4.28 -13.50
C ARG A 547 11.22 -4.89 -14.46
N ILE A 548 11.71 -5.71 -15.39
CA ILE A 548 10.88 -6.44 -16.37
C ILE A 548 10.88 -7.96 -16.13
N VAL A 549 11.91 -8.48 -15.45
CA VAL A 549 11.98 -9.89 -15.02
C VAL A 549 12.15 -9.95 -13.51
N VAL A 550 11.32 -10.75 -12.85
CA VAL A 550 11.36 -10.99 -11.41
C VAL A 550 11.52 -12.48 -11.16
N GLU A 551 12.56 -12.89 -10.45
CA GLU A 551 12.75 -14.26 -9.99
C GLU A 551 12.22 -14.46 -8.57
N ILE A 552 11.61 -15.63 -8.33
CA ILE A 552 11.34 -16.15 -6.99
C ILE A 552 12.18 -17.42 -6.78
N GLY A 553 13.33 -17.23 -6.13
CA GLY A 553 14.29 -18.30 -5.86
C GLY A 553 13.74 -19.31 -4.84
N GLU A 554 13.89 -20.60 -5.14
CA GLU A 554 13.43 -21.74 -4.32
C GLU A 554 11.95 -21.68 -3.94
N LEU A 555 11.15 -20.89 -4.67
CA LEU A 555 9.76 -20.59 -4.31
C LEU A 555 9.60 -20.14 -2.84
N ARG A 556 10.61 -19.44 -2.30
CA ARG A 556 10.67 -19.06 -0.88
C ARG A 556 9.42 -18.29 -0.47
N GLY A 557 8.78 -18.78 0.58
CA GLY A 557 7.55 -18.22 1.13
C GLY A 557 6.25 -18.76 0.52
N LEU A 558 6.33 -19.67 -0.45
CA LEU A 558 5.14 -20.32 -1.04
C LEU A 558 4.34 -21.14 -0.03
N SER A 559 5.01 -21.75 0.95
CA SER A 559 4.40 -22.58 2.00
C SER A 559 4.04 -21.83 3.29
N THR A 560 4.55 -20.60 3.49
CA THR A 560 4.40 -19.84 4.74
C THR A 560 3.38 -18.69 4.67
N LYS A 561 3.15 -18.10 3.49
CA LYS A 561 2.05 -17.14 3.26
C LYS A 561 0.76 -17.88 2.90
N ASP A 562 -0.39 -17.26 3.22
CA ASP A 562 -1.69 -17.72 2.73
C ASP A 562 -1.65 -17.82 1.19
N LEU A 563 -1.98 -19.01 0.66
CA LEU A 563 -2.03 -19.28 -0.77
C LEU A 563 -2.91 -18.28 -1.52
N GLU A 564 -3.98 -17.78 -0.89
CA GLU A 564 -4.84 -16.74 -1.47
C GLU A 564 -4.10 -15.40 -1.62
N SER A 565 -3.23 -15.05 -0.67
CA SER A 565 -2.39 -13.85 -0.74
C SER A 565 -1.39 -13.94 -1.89
N ILE A 566 -0.77 -15.10 -2.09
CA ILE A 566 0.17 -15.33 -3.20
C ILE A 566 -0.56 -15.28 -4.55
N LYS A 567 -1.72 -15.95 -4.66
CA LYS A 567 -2.57 -15.88 -5.86
C LYS A 567 -2.96 -14.43 -6.15
N ALA A 568 -3.36 -13.67 -5.14
CA ALA A 568 -3.68 -12.25 -5.27
C ALA A 568 -2.45 -11.49 -5.78
N PHE A 569 -1.28 -11.67 -5.14
CA PHE A 569 -0.04 -11.03 -5.55
C PHE A 569 0.31 -11.31 -7.01
N VAL A 570 0.33 -12.57 -7.45
CA VAL A 570 0.62 -12.94 -8.86
C VAL A 570 -0.37 -12.30 -9.83
N THR A 571 -1.65 -12.22 -9.48
CA THR A 571 -2.70 -11.69 -10.36
C THR A 571 -2.75 -10.17 -10.47
N ARG A 572 -2.03 -9.43 -9.61
CA ARG A 572 -2.07 -7.95 -9.59
C ARG A 572 -1.65 -7.36 -10.94
N THR A 573 -2.40 -6.34 -11.34
CA THR A 573 -2.12 -5.51 -12.53
C THR A 573 -1.34 -4.25 -12.16
N HIS A 574 -1.50 -3.77 -10.94
CA HIS A 574 -0.85 -2.57 -10.43
C HIS A 574 -0.23 -2.86 -9.06
N GLU A 575 0.88 -2.21 -8.80
CA GLU A 575 1.47 -2.10 -7.47
C GLU A 575 0.98 -0.82 -6.82
N ASN A 576 0.82 -0.87 -5.50
CA ASN A 576 0.56 0.31 -4.69
C ASN A 576 1.73 0.48 -3.74
N TRP A 577 2.30 1.67 -3.70
CA TRP A 577 3.33 2.04 -2.74
C TRP A 577 3.20 3.53 -2.43
N ILE A 578 3.59 3.95 -1.24
CA ILE A 578 3.70 5.37 -0.89
C ILE A 578 5.18 5.75 -0.94
N PRO A 579 5.66 6.45 -1.98
CA PRO A 579 7.02 6.94 -2.00
C PRO A 579 7.30 7.84 -0.80
N LYS A 580 8.49 7.69 -0.20
CA LYS A 580 8.88 8.43 1.03
C LYS A 580 8.83 9.96 0.91
N PHE A 581 8.75 10.49 -0.31
CA PHE A 581 8.71 11.93 -0.62
C PHE A 581 7.45 12.36 -1.39
N LYS A 582 6.47 11.45 -1.57
CA LYS A 582 5.17 11.78 -2.17
C LYS A 582 4.11 11.62 -1.09
N GLU A 583 3.29 12.65 -0.91
CA GLU A 583 2.24 12.69 0.12
C GLU A 583 1.12 11.66 -0.11
N PHE A 584 1.04 11.07 -1.31
CA PHE A 584 -0.02 10.13 -1.70
C PHE A 584 0.54 8.77 -2.14
N ALA A 585 -0.25 7.72 -1.90
CA ALA A 585 -0.01 6.40 -2.47
C ALA A 585 0.04 6.51 -3.99
N THR A 586 1.20 6.19 -4.55
CA THR A 586 1.42 6.14 -5.97
C THR A 586 1.11 4.71 -6.44
N GLN A 587 0.12 4.60 -7.31
CA GLN A 587 -0.17 3.36 -8.00
C GLN A 587 0.63 3.32 -9.30
N PHE A 588 1.34 2.22 -9.56
CA PHE A 588 2.05 2.03 -10.83
C PHE A 588 1.68 0.70 -11.48
N PRO A 589 1.56 0.66 -12.82
CA PRO A 589 1.28 -0.58 -13.53
C PRO A 589 2.43 -1.57 -13.34
N ARG A 590 2.10 -2.84 -13.04
CA ARG A 590 3.12 -3.90 -12.98
C ARG A 590 3.69 -4.15 -14.37
N ARG A 591 5.02 -4.05 -14.46
CA ARG A 591 5.82 -4.12 -15.71
C ARG A 591 6.62 -5.41 -15.86
N SER A 592 6.65 -6.26 -14.83
CA SER A 592 7.43 -7.49 -14.80
C SER A 592 6.60 -8.75 -14.95
N LEU A 593 7.23 -9.79 -15.49
CA LEU A 593 6.77 -11.17 -15.35
C LEU A 593 7.52 -11.84 -14.20
N ILE A 594 6.78 -12.59 -13.38
CA ILE A 594 7.33 -13.39 -12.28
C ILE A 594 7.68 -14.78 -12.82
N ILE A 595 8.88 -15.26 -12.52
CA ILE A 595 9.38 -16.59 -12.85
C ILE A 595 9.91 -17.25 -11.58
N GLY A 596 9.45 -18.47 -11.29
CA GLY A 596 9.92 -19.25 -10.15
C GLY A 596 11.08 -20.16 -10.55
N THR A 597 11.98 -20.42 -9.61
CA THR A 597 12.99 -21.48 -9.75
C THR A 597 12.94 -22.39 -8.53
N THR A 598 13.06 -23.71 -8.74
CA THR A 598 13.09 -24.67 -7.63
C THR A 598 13.92 -25.90 -7.98
N ASN A 599 14.45 -26.54 -6.94
CA ASN A 599 15.06 -27.87 -7.03
C ASN A 599 14.11 -28.98 -6.56
N GLU A 600 12.95 -28.62 -6.00
CA GLU A 600 11.95 -29.57 -5.52
C GLU A 600 10.98 -29.95 -6.66
N ASP A 601 10.71 -31.24 -6.80
CA ASP A 601 9.77 -31.74 -7.79
C ASP A 601 8.31 -31.52 -7.34
N GLU A 602 8.02 -31.59 -6.04
CA GLU A 602 6.68 -31.42 -5.48
C GLU A 602 6.56 -30.11 -4.69
N PHE A 603 5.80 -29.14 -5.19
CA PHE A 603 5.63 -27.83 -4.55
C PHE A 603 4.20 -27.24 -4.68
N LEU A 604 3.32 -27.89 -5.45
CA LEU A 604 1.94 -27.45 -5.60
C LEU A 604 1.07 -28.02 -4.48
N ALA A 605 0.50 -27.15 -3.64
CA ALA A 605 -0.28 -27.56 -2.47
C ALA A 605 -1.81 -27.63 -2.69
N ASP A 606 -2.36 -26.98 -3.73
CA ASP A 606 -3.81 -26.79 -3.91
C ASP A 606 -4.32 -27.26 -5.28
N ARG A 607 -5.21 -28.26 -5.30
CA ARG A 607 -5.80 -28.81 -6.53
C ARG A 607 -6.68 -27.82 -7.30
N THR A 608 -7.27 -26.83 -6.64
CA THR A 608 -8.20 -25.86 -7.27
C THR A 608 -7.52 -24.57 -7.74
N GLY A 609 -6.26 -24.36 -7.36
CA GLY A 609 -5.51 -23.12 -7.58
C GLY A 609 -4.37 -23.23 -8.59
N ASN A 610 -4.06 -24.42 -9.11
CA ASN A 610 -2.82 -24.68 -9.82
C ASN A 610 -2.68 -24.03 -11.21
N ARG A 611 -3.77 -23.52 -11.81
CA ARG A 611 -3.75 -22.88 -13.14
C ARG A 611 -2.69 -21.77 -13.32
N ARG A 612 -2.26 -21.15 -12.21
CA ARG A 612 -1.28 -20.05 -12.22
C ARG A 612 0.16 -20.53 -12.29
N TRP A 613 0.42 -21.81 -12.11
CA TRP A 613 1.76 -22.36 -12.06
C TRP A 613 2.03 -23.15 -13.33
N LEU A 614 3.14 -22.86 -14.00
CA LEU A 614 3.56 -23.55 -15.22
C LEU A 614 4.93 -24.21 -15.00
N PRO A 615 4.97 -25.38 -14.32
CA PRO A 615 6.22 -26.12 -14.11
C PRO A 615 6.83 -26.54 -15.43
N ILE A 616 8.13 -26.35 -15.61
CA ILE A 616 8.90 -26.84 -16.76
C ILE A 616 10.21 -27.43 -16.27
N GLU A 617 10.42 -28.72 -16.58
CA GLU A 617 11.61 -29.47 -16.22
C GLU A 617 12.79 -29.03 -17.09
N VAL A 618 13.85 -28.54 -16.45
CA VAL A 618 15.06 -28.02 -17.10
C VAL A 618 16.27 -28.87 -16.75
N VAL A 619 17.01 -29.29 -17.77
CA VAL A 619 18.19 -30.15 -17.60
C VAL A 619 19.46 -29.31 -17.48
N LYS A 620 19.68 -28.39 -18.43
CA LYS A 620 20.85 -27.52 -18.47
C LYS A 620 20.53 -26.25 -19.22
N VAL A 621 20.69 -25.12 -18.53
CA VAL A 621 20.48 -23.79 -19.09
C VAL A 621 21.74 -23.32 -19.83
N ASN A 622 21.58 -22.89 -21.07
CA ASN A 622 22.62 -22.24 -21.85
C ASN A 622 22.51 -20.72 -21.73
N VAL A 623 23.12 -20.17 -20.68
CA VAL A 623 23.06 -18.73 -20.33
C VAL A 623 23.66 -17.85 -21.43
N ASP A 624 24.77 -18.27 -22.03
CA ASP A 624 25.46 -17.48 -23.06
C ASP A 624 24.60 -17.35 -24.32
N LYS A 625 23.96 -18.45 -24.72
CA LYS A 625 23.02 -18.42 -25.84
C LYS A 625 21.82 -17.51 -25.57
N ILE A 626 21.28 -17.53 -24.35
CA ILE A 626 20.19 -16.62 -23.95
C ILE A 626 20.64 -15.17 -24.14
N LYS A 627 21.82 -14.80 -23.64
CA LYS A 627 22.35 -13.43 -23.80
C LYS A 627 22.54 -13.04 -25.27
N CYS A 628 23.03 -13.95 -26.10
CA CYS A 628 23.19 -13.72 -27.54
C CYS A 628 21.85 -13.48 -28.24
N ASP A 629 20.83 -14.28 -27.94
CA ASP A 629 19.54 -14.23 -28.62
C ASP A 629 18.53 -13.27 -27.96
N ALA A 630 18.80 -12.77 -26.75
CA ALA A 630 17.84 -12.04 -25.91
C ALA A 630 17.14 -10.89 -26.64
N LEU A 631 17.90 -10.02 -27.33
CA LEU A 631 17.31 -8.88 -28.04
C LEU A 631 16.39 -9.33 -29.18
N GLN A 632 16.77 -10.38 -29.92
CA GLN A 632 15.94 -10.92 -31.00
C GLN A 632 14.69 -11.65 -30.46
N LEU A 633 14.80 -12.34 -29.33
CA LEU A 633 13.66 -12.95 -28.64
C LEU A 633 12.66 -11.89 -28.16
N TRP A 634 13.13 -10.77 -27.60
CA TRP A 634 12.28 -9.63 -27.24
C TRP A 634 11.63 -8.98 -28.46
N ALA A 635 12.39 -8.80 -29.55
CA ALA A 635 11.88 -8.23 -30.79
C ALA A 635 10.79 -9.12 -31.42
N GLU A 636 11.00 -10.44 -31.49
CA GLU A 636 10.00 -11.39 -31.96
C GLU A 636 8.77 -11.40 -31.06
N ALA A 637 8.96 -11.46 -29.73
CA ALA A 637 7.88 -11.46 -28.75
C ALA A 637 6.99 -10.23 -28.86
N ARG A 638 7.59 -9.06 -29.17
CA ARG A 638 6.87 -7.81 -29.45
C ARG A 638 5.96 -7.95 -30.66
N GLU A 639 6.44 -8.51 -31.76
CA GLU A 639 5.65 -8.69 -32.98
C GLU A 639 4.51 -9.69 -32.76
N ILE A 640 4.77 -10.81 -32.07
CA ILE A 640 3.73 -11.78 -31.70
C ILE A 640 2.68 -11.10 -30.80
N PHE A 641 3.11 -10.34 -29.79
CA PHE A 641 2.18 -9.64 -28.88
C PHE A 641 1.32 -8.59 -29.62
N LYS A 642 1.90 -7.84 -30.56
CA LYS A 642 1.15 -6.87 -31.37
C LYS A 642 0.09 -7.54 -32.25
N ALA A 643 0.40 -8.72 -32.80
CA ALA A 643 -0.51 -9.47 -33.66
C ALA A 643 -1.62 -10.17 -32.85
N ASP A 644 -1.23 -10.92 -31.81
CA ASP A 644 -2.10 -11.93 -31.19
C ASP A 644 -2.29 -11.72 -29.67
N GLY A 645 -1.63 -10.73 -29.06
CA GLY A 645 -1.63 -10.51 -27.62
C GLY A 645 -0.87 -11.59 -26.85
N ILE A 646 -1.16 -11.71 -25.54
CA ILE A 646 -0.51 -12.70 -24.67
C ILE A 646 -1.02 -14.11 -24.98
N GLN A 647 -0.10 -15.03 -25.29
CA GLN A 647 -0.40 -16.41 -25.69
C GLN A 647 -0.54 -17.36 -24.50
N TYR A 648 -1.58 -17.20 -23.67
CA TYR A 648 -1.73 -17.94 -22.41
C TYR A 648 -2.57 -19.24 -22.50
N ARG A 649 -3.55 -19.31 -23.40
CA ARG A 649 -4.63 -20.32 -23.38
C ARG A 649 -4.11 -21.76 -23.49
N THR A 650 -3.20 -22.00 -24.43
CA THR A 650 -2.64 -23.33 -24.67
C THR A 650 -1.77 -23.79 -23.49
N ALA A 651 -1.02 -22.87 -22.88
CA ALA A 651 -0.21 -23.18 -21.71
C ALA A 651 -1.11 -23.54 -20.51
N GLU A 652 -2.16 -22.75 -20.26
CA GLU A 652 -3.12 -23.01 -19.17
C GLU A 652 -3.82 -24.38 -19.34
N TYR A 653 -4.25 -24.71 -20.55
CA TYR A 653 -4.90 -25.98 -20.85
C TYR A 653 -3.97 -27.19 -20.68
N LEU A 654 -2.75 -27.11 -21.21
CA LEU A 654 -1.80 -28.23 -21.16
C LEU A 654 -1.17 -28.42 -19.77
N ALA A 655 -1.07 -27.36 -18.96
CA ALA A 655 -0.51 -27.42 -17.62
C ALA A 655 -1.28 -28.37 -16.69
N THR A 656 -2.59 -28.58 -16.91
CA THR A 656 -3.39 -29.49 -16.08
C THR A 656 -2.89 -30.93 -16.12
N GLN A 657 -2.23 -31.34 -17.20
CA GLN A 657 -1.63 -32.68 -17.34
C GLN A 657 -0.27 -32.80 -16.63
N ILE A 658 0.33 -31.66 -16.28
CA ILE A 658 1.65 -31.58 -15.64
C ILE A 658 1.52 -31.38 -14.13
N HIS A 659 0.48 -30.69 -13.65
CA HIS A 659 0.29 -30.37 -12.23
C HIS A 659 0.28 -31.57 -11.30
N ASP A 660 -0.30 -32.70 -11.72
CA ASP A 660 -0.35 -33.92 -10.90
C ASP A 660 1.06 -34.44 -10.54
N LYS A 661 2.07 -34.23 -11.41
CA LYS A 661 3.46 -34.62 -11.15
C LYS A 661 4.15 -33.76 -10.09
N HIS A 662 3.74 -32.50 -9.96
CA HIS A 662 4.36 -31.51 -9.08
C HIS A 662 3.51 -31.17 -7.84
N THR A 663 2.42 -31.92 -7.62
CA THR A 663 1.55 -31.73 -6.47
C THR A 663 2.13 -32.46 -5.26
N ILE A 664 2.23 -31.73 -4.14
CA ILE A 664 2.67 -32.27 -2.85
C ILE A 664 1.70 -33.36 -2.44
N LYS A 665 2.23 -34.58 -2.27
CA LYS A 665 1.44 -35.70 -1.76
C LYS A 665 1.46 -35.68 -0.24
N ASP A 666 0.29 -35.58 0.37
CA ASP A 666 0.18 -35.66 1.83
C ASP A 666 0.58 -37.08 2.29
N ALA A 667 1.45 -37.19 3.31
CA ALA A 667 1.86 -38.47 3.88
C ALA A 667 0.69 -39.34 4.37
N TRP A 668 -0.47 -38.73 4.70
CA TRP A 668 -1.68 -39.46 5.07
C TRP A 668 -2.37 -40.10 3.87
N LEU A 669 -2.15 -39.59 2.64
CA LEU A 669 -2.87 -40.05 1.45
C LEU A 669 -2.74 -41.56 1.25
N GLU A 670 -1.53 -42.11 1.27
CA GLU A 670 -1.30 -43.54 1.07
C GLU A 670 -1.94 -44.39 2.20
N ILE A 671 -1.84 -43.92 3.45
CA ILE A 671 -2.43 -44.59 4.62
C ILE A 671 -3.95 -44.64 4.49
N ILE A 672 -4.56 -43.51 4.11
CA ILE A 672 -6.01 -43.42 3.93
C ILE A 672 -6.48 -44.22 2.72
N GLU A 673 -5.76 -44.18 1.59
CA GLU A 673 -6.11 -44.99 0.41
C GLU A 673 -6.10 -46.49 0.73
N ARG A 674 -5.06 -46.95 1.45
CA ARG A 674 -4.97 -48.33 1.93
C ARG A 674 -6.11 -48.67 2.87
N TRP A 675 -6.35 -47.84 3.89
CA TRP A 675 -7.43 -48.05 4.85
C TRP A 675 -8.81 -48.08 4.17
N LEU A 676 -9.05 -47.24 3.17
CA LEU A 676 -10.30 -47.23 2.41
C LEU A 676 -10.57 -48.58 1.72
N ASP A 677 -9.53 -49.28 1.28
CA ASP A 677 -9.62 -50.56 0.56
C ASP A 677 -9.43 -51.81 1.43
N GLU A 678 -8.98 -51.65 2.68
CA GLU A 678 -8.78 -52.71 3.66
C GLU A 678 -10.13 -53.07 4.33
N PRO A 679 -10.56 -54.34 4.32
CA PRO A 679 -11.79 -54.75 4.99
C PRO A 679 -11.69 -54.54 6.51
N ASP A 680 -12.72 -53.94 7.10
CA ASP A 680 -12.82 -53.81 8.55
C ASP A 680 -12.86 -55.19 9.22
N VAL A 681 -12.04 -55.39 10.25
CA VAL A 681 -11.83 -56.71 10.87
C VAL A 681 -13.09 -57.27 11.54
N MET A 682 -14.00 -56.40 11.98
CA MET A 682 -15.22 -56.78 12.71
C MET A 682 -16.43 -56.96 11.79
N THR A 683 -16.51 -56.16 10.73
CA THR A 683 -17.68 -56.12 9.84
C THR A 683 -17.42 -56.76 8.48
N GLY A 684 -16.16 -56.93 8.08
CA GLY A 684 -15.77 -57.44 6.76
C GLY A 684 -16.03 -56.46 5.60
N GLU A 685 -16.64 -55.30 5.88
CA GLU A 685 -16.92 -54.26 4.89
C GLU A 685 -15.73 -53.31 4.73
N LYS A 686 -15.46 -52.91 3.50
CA LYS A 686 -14.45 -51.89 3.23
C LYS A 686 -14.98 -50.51 3.61
N PRO A 687 -14.18 -49.64 4.24
CA PRO A 687 -14.61 -48.26 4.52
C PRO A 687 -15.06 -47.52 3.26
N ARG A 688 -14.47 -47.81 2.08
CA ARG A 688 -14.90 -47.23 0.80
C ARG A 688 -16.34 -47.57 0.40
N ALA A 689 -16.88 -48.69 0.89
CA ALA A 689 -18.25 -49.13 0.62
C ALA A 689 -19.30 -48.47 1.55
N ARG A 690 -18.86 -47.78 2.62
CA ARG A 690 -19.76 -47.07 3.54
C ARG A 690 -20.49 -45.94 2.81
N ARG A 691 -21.77 -45.70 3.16
CA ARG A 691 -22.62 -44.65 2.56
C ARG A 691 -22.02 -43.25 2.68
N PHE A 692 -21.35 -42.98 3.80
CA PHE A 692 -20.61 -41.75 4.05
C PHE A 692 -19.51 -42.02 5.08
N LEU A 693 -18.53 -41.13 5.17
CA LEU A 693 -17.47 -41.17 6.17
C LEU A 693 -17.49 -39.89 7.02
N ARG A 694 -17.13 -40.00 8.31
CA ARG A 694 -16.94 -38.84 9.19
C ARG A 694 -15.45 -38.61 9.44
N SER A 695 -15.03 -37.34 9.50
CA SER A 695 -13.63 -36.98 9.75
C SER A 695 -13.08 -37.58 11.05
N GLY A 696 -13.86 -37.58 12.14
CA GLY A 696 -13.43 -38.15 13.41
C GLY A 696 -13.18 -39.66 13.35
N GLU A 697 -14.05 -40.41 12.67
CA GLU A 697 -13.91 -41.86 12.47
C GLU A 697 -12.65 -42.18 11.68
N ILE A 698 -12.39 -41.45 10.60
CA ILE A 698 -11.21 -41.68 9.75
C ILE A 698 -9.92 -41.37 10.51
N LEU A 699 -9.87 -40.27 11.26
CA LEU A 699 -8.69 -39.90 12.05
C LEU A 699 -8.39 -40.94 13.14
N GLN A 700 -9.42 -41.59 13.68
CA GLN A 700 -9.28 -42.62 14.70
C GLN A 700 -8.98 -44.00 14.11
N GLU A 701 -9.74 -44.45 13.11
CA GLU A 701 -9.65 -45.79 12.53
C GLU A 701 -8.45 -45.94 11.59
N ALA A 702 -8.12 -44.91 10.81
CA ALA A 702 -7.06 -44.98 9.80
C ALA A 702 -5.70 -44.50 10.32
N LEU A 703 -5.69 -43.49 11.20
CA LEU A 703 -4.48 -42.83 11.67
C LEU A 703 -4.20 -43.03 13.17
N ASN A 704 -5.09 -43.72 13.88
CA ASN A 704 -4.98 -44.02 15.32
C ASN A 704 -4.76 -42.76 16.19
N ILE A 705 -5.37 -41.63 15.81
CA ILE A 705 -5.30 -40.39 16.57
C ILE A 705 -6.36 -40.42 17.67
N ASP A 706 -5.94 -40.27 18.93
CA ASP A 706 -6.85 -40.16 20.07
C ASP A 706 -7.83 -38.98 19.85
N PRO A 707 -9.15 -39.17 20.02
CA PRO A 707 -10.15 -38.10 19.89
C PRO A 707 -9.83 -36.81 20.65
N LYS A 708 -9.10 -36.88 21.77
CA LYS A 708 -8.66 -35.70 22.55
C LYS A 708 -7.61 -34.86 21.85
N ASN A 709 -6.86 -35.45 20.92
CA ASN A 709 -5.81 -34.81 20.14
C ASN A 709 -6.28 -34.37 18.75
N ILE A 710 -7.56 -34.59 18.42
CA ILE A 710 -8.15 -34.13 17.15
C ILE A 710 -8.49 -32.64 17.27
N SER A 711 -7.66 -31.79 16.68
CA SER A 711 -7.96 -30.37 16.54
C SER A 711 -8.65 -30.08 15.19
N ARG A 712 -9.06 -28.83 14.99
CA ARG A 712 -9.59 -28.36 13.70
C ARG A 712 -8.57 -28.54 12.56
N ARG A 713 -7.27 -28.54 12.86
CA ARG A 713 -6.18 -28.73 11.89
C ARG A 713 -6.22 -30.11 11.26
N GLU A 714 -6.29 -31.17 12.07
CA GLU A 714 -6.34 -32.56 11.60
C GLU A 714 -7.64 -32.82 10.82
N GLN A 715 -8.76 -32.25 11.27
CA GLN A 715 -10.05 -32.34 10.57
C GLN A 715 -10.04 -31.66 9.19
N MET A 716 -9.35 -30.53 9.05
CA MET A 716 -9.17 -29.87 7.74
C MET A 716 -8.23 -30.67 6.84
N ARG A 717 -7.12 -31.18 7.39
CA ARG A 717 -6.14 -31.99 6.66
C ARG A 717 -6.77 -33.25 6.07
N ILE A 718 -7.53 -34.02 6.87
CA ILE A 718 -8.20 -35.23 6.37
C ILE A 718 -9.26 -34.92 5.30
N GLY A 719 -9.93 -33.76 5.40
CA GLY A 719 -10.86 -33.31 4.38
C GLY A 719 -10.21 -33.10 3.02
N ASN A 720 -9.00 -32.54 2.99
CA ASN A 720 -8.21 -32.36 1.77
C ASN A 720 -7.73 -33.71 1.20
N VAL A 721 -7.28 -34.62 2.07
CA VAL A 721 -6.86 -35.98 1.67
C VAL A 721 -8.03 -36.75 1.05
N LEU A 722 -9.22 -36.71 1.64
CA LEU A 722 -10.39 -37.41 1.11
C LEU A 722 -10.89 -36.84 -0.21
N GLN A 723 -10.80 -35.52 -0.40
CA GLN A 723 -11.05 -34.92 -1.72
C GLN A 723 -10.07 -35.45 -2.76
N SER A 724 -8.81 -35.69 -2.36
CA SER A 724 -7.85 -36.32 -3.26
C SER A 724 -8.18 -37.77 -3.62
N CYS A 725 -8.82 -38.50 -2.71
CA CYS A 725 -9.40 -39.82 -2.96
C CYS A 725 -10.76 -39.78 -3.69
N GLY A 726 -11.24 -38.59 -4.10
CA GLY A 726 -12.47 -38.41 -4.87
C GLY A 726 -13.75 -38.17 -4.06
N TYR A 727 -13.69 -38.04 -2.73
CA TYR A 727 -14.86 -37.80 -1.88
C TYR A 727 -15.29 -36.33 -1.87
N LYS A 728 -16.59 -36.07 -1.70
CA LYS A 728 -17.15 -34.72 -1.57
C LYS A 728 -17.66 -34.46 -0.16
N SER A 729 -17.27 -33.33 0.43
CA SER A 729 -17.78 -32.87 1.73
C SER A 729 -19.17 -32.25 1.57
N VAL A 730 -20.17 -32.79 2.29
CA VAL A 730 -21.55 -32.27 2.31
C VAL A 730 -22.05 -32.12 3.75
N GLN A 731 -23.00 -31.22 3.97
CA GLN A 731 -23.72 -31.14 5.24
C GLN A 731 -25.05 -31.89 5.11
N ARG A 732 -25.27 -32.88 5.97
CA ARG A 732 -26.55 -33.60 6.07
C ARG A 732 -26.97 -33.74 7.53
N ARG A 733 -28.27 -33.97 7.73
CA ARG A 733 -28.77 -34.46 9.02
C ARG A 733 -28.45 -35.95 9.13
N VAL A 734 -27.67 -36.31 10.14
CA VAL A 734 -27.35 -37.69 10.51
C VAL A 734 -27.66 -37.84 12.00
N ASP A 735 -28.42 -38.87 12.38
CA ASP A 735 -28.86 -39.11 13.76
C ASP A 735 -29.56 -37.91 14.41
N GLY A 736 -30.38 -37.19 13.64
CA GLY A 736 -31.12 -36.01 14.09
C GLY A 736 -30.30 -34.72 14.25
N LYS A 737 -28.98 -34.75 14.02
CA LYS A 737 -28.09 -33.58 14.12
C LYS A 737 -27.49 -33.22 12.76
N VAL A 738 -27.24 -31.94 12.50
CA VAL A 738 -26.54 -31.50 11.29
C VAL A 738 -25.05 -31.82 11.45
N ALA A 739 -24.51 -32.65 10.58
CA ALA A 739 -23.10 -33.05 10.57
C ALA A 739 -22.50 -32.86 9.17
N ARG A 740 -21.19 -32.57 9.13
CA ARG A 740 -20.41 -32.59 7.89
C ARG A 740 -19.88 -33.99 7.65
N ILE A 741 -20.19 -34.56 6.49
CA ILE A 741 -19.84 -35.94 6.10
C ILE A 741 -19.19 -35.94 4.72
N TYR A 742 -18.48 -37.02 4.39
CA TYR A 742 -17.83 -37.23 3.10
C TYR A 742 -18.52 -38.36 2.34
N GLU A 743 -19.05 -38.06 1.15
CA GLU A 743 -19.73 -39.04 0.29
C GLU A 743 -18.84 -39.38 -0.91
N SER A 744 -18.75 -40.67 -1.26
CA SER A 744 -18.06 -41.12 -2.47
C SER A 744 -18.97 -40.93 -3.70
N PRO A 745 -18.44 -40.49 -4.85
CA PRO A 745 -19.23 -40.38 -6.08
C PRO A 745 -19.80 -41.73 -6.55
N VAL A 746 -19.20 -42.85 -6.15
CA VAL A 746 -19.62 -44.21 -6.55
C VAL A 746 -20.87 -44.70 -5.79
N ALA A 747 -21.21 -44.10 -4.65
CA ALA A 747 -22.32 -44.56 -3.79
C ALA A 747 -23.71 -44.01 -4.19
N THR A 748 -23.85 -43.33 -5.32
CA THR A 748 -25.13 -42.73 -5.76
C THR A 748 -26.05 -43.66 -6.56
N CYS A 749 -25.74 -44.96 -6.65
CA CYS A 749 -26.60 -45.95 -7.32
C CYS A 749 -27.02 -47.08 -6.36
N THR A 750 -27.86 -46.79 -5.36
CA THR A 750 -28.81 -47.77 -4.81
C THR A 750 -29.87 -47.05 -3.97
N ASN A 751 -30.98 -46.67 -4.62
CA ASN A 751 -32.26 -46.51 -3.94
C ASN A 751 -32.99 -47.85 -4.06
N TYR A 752 -33.28 -48.49 -2.94
CA TYR A 752 -34.42 -49.39 -2.75
C TYR A 752 -34.96 -49.20 -1.34
#